data_AF-A0A3D0P7I7-F1
#
_entry.id   AF-A0A3D0P7I7-F1
#
_cell.length_a   1.000
_cell.length_b   1.000
_cell.length_c   1.000
_cell.angle_alpha   90.00
_cell.angle_beta   90.00
_cell.angle_gamma   90.00
#
_symmetry.space_group_name_H-M   'P 1'
#
loop_
_entity.id
_entity.type
_entity.pdbx_description
1 polymer ?
#
loop_
_entity_poly.entity_id
_entity_poly.type
_entity_poly.pdbx_seq_one_letter_code
_entity_poly.pdbx_strand_id
1 'polypeptide(L)'
;MAEPGDENKQTLTDLAKHLSRLPADKRRAAVEVSAALAGVSLRVSRDFVEAVPKAAKLLSADDLRAWGELGRRVAMGNADLGSSFFEQGVAELSAVPSASRRYVFQVCTRQLVLSSSVALETFNFIPELAGEIKDPDFLTSILSLAVDVANRSAKHSADFLKHSPEVAKALSAIGDDPGTFDKEITGPVIALASAFAARTGGMAADLWAHLPEAFDGLGREAAIRLSEQASKMLEHGGSVTLHFLTAGSSVLRTDANVFDDWCEVLKQIAPQGNAIHIAFLRATPKFFSQIAAVRLEGADDGSIKTAALKRVLRLIGEIAVTDAESALAAFRSSAGTLRSVSLDQFEEWIETGLAQLKDESVKARRSYFALETRQSNDQLQQTRSGLHLESVLHVLRLYIEALTGREVEIAPQSAMPQESRIGDGKTIYLPNAIAEYDTEEMDFRLYKVLAAYGAGQIEFETFAKDTTELKAAFADLADLYSATAEQIDAFSLAGYIDEVQKGERALTDEEIREEIRKRRKTLPKDSDYRAVLNLFPEPRLARKVFTTMENARIDGLLRRNYRGLRKDLDLMQAFLQKNRPFIFDVPYHQVPFELLFQITLCGGATDDARSFYGQIVSEIETVVESYVRRTHDGDGDPPTVADSL
;
A
#
# COMPACT_ATOMS: atom_id res chain seq x y z
N MET A 1 23.17 27.00 -63.70
CA MET A 1 22.83 26.43 -62.37
C MET A 1 21.42 26.85 -62.06
N ALA A 2 20.52 25.88 -61.95
CA ALA A 2 19.11 26.08 -61.67
C ALA A 2 18.88 26.30 -60.16
N GLU A 3 17.97 27.20 -59.80
CA GLU A 3 17.21 27.10 -58.55
C GLU A 3 15.84 26.48 -58.90
N PRO A 4 15.47 25.34 -58.29
CA PRO A 4 14.15 24.74 -58.49
C PRO A 4 13.16 25.35 -57.48
N GLY A 5 12.05 25.95 -57.93
CA GLY A 5 10.98 26.32 -57.00
C GLY A 5 9.84 27.24 -57.48
N ASP A 6 9.86 27.81 -58.69
CA ASP A 6 8.84 28.80 -59.11
C ASP A 6 7.85 28.27 -60.16
N GLU A 7 7.47 26.99 -60.07
CA GLU A 7 6.39 26.44 -60.88
C GLU A 7 5.10 26.36 -60.06
N ASN A 8 4.07 27.11 -60.51
CA ASN A 8 2.65 27.01 -60.15
C ASN A 8 2.07 27.83 -58.97
N LYS A 9 2.52 29.08 -58.79
CA LYS A 9 1.79 30.05 -57.94
C LYS A 9 0.55 30.60 -58.66
N GLN A 10 -0.65 30.34 -58.12
CA GLN A 10 -1.93 30.78 -58.70
C GLN A 10 -1.98 32.31 -58.87
N THR A 11 -2.52 32.80 -59.99
CA THR A 11 -2.68 34.25 -60.20
C THR A 11 -3.86 34.80 -59.39
N LEU A 12 -3.85 36.10 -59.08
CA LEU A 12 -4.99 36.75 -58.39
C LEU A 12 -6.32 36.56 -59.14
N THR A 13 -6.27 36.48 -60.47
CA THR A 13 -7.44 36.23 -61.32
C THR A 13 -7.97 34.80 -61.15
N ASP A 14 -7.07 33.81 -61.02
CA ASP A 14 -7.45 32.42 -60.76
C ASP A 14 -8.07 32.26 -59.36
N LEU A 15 -7.51 32.94 -58.35
CA LEU A 15 -8.05 32.95 -56.99
C LEU A 15 -9.45 33.56 -56.94
N ALA A 16 -9.66 34.71 -57.60
CA ALA A 16 -10.97 35.34 -57.70
C ALA A 16 -12.00 34.44 -58.41
N LYS A 17 -11.59 33.71 -59.45
CA LYS A 17 -12.42 32.73 -60.15
C LYS A 17 -12.78 31.52 -59.30
N HIS A 18 -11.90 31.09 -58.40
CA HIS A 18 -12.20 30.01 -57.46
C HIS A 18 -13.18 30.46 -56.36
N LEU A 19 -13.01 31.66 -55.80
CA LEU A 19 -13.94 32.22 -54.81
C LEU A 19 -15.34 32.44 -55.40
N SER A 20 -15.45 32.87 -56.66
CA SER A 20 -16.76 33.11 -57.30
C SER A 20 -17.59 31.84 -57.49
N ARG A 21 -16.97 30.66 -57.49
CA ARG A 21 -17.64 29.35 -57.58
C ARG A 21 -18.20 28.84 -56.25
N LEU A 22 -17.84 29.47 -55.12
CA LEU A 22 -18.36 29.08 -53.80
C LEU A 22 -19.82 29.51 -53.62
N PRO A 23 -20.58 28.82 -52.74
CA PRO A 23 -21.86 29.30 -52.24
C PRO A 23 -21.77 30.73 -51.69
N ALA A 24 -22.85 31.51 -51.79
CA ALA A 24 -22.84 32.95 -51.53
C ALA A 24 -22.42 33.30 -50.09
N ASP A 25 -22.87 32.52 -49.12
CA ASP A 25 -22.52 32.62 -47.69
C ASP A 25 -21.03 32.34 -47.44
N LYS A 26 -20.48 31.26 -48.01
CA LYS A 26 -19.05 30.91 -47.88
C LYS A 26 -18.14 31.89 -48.62
N ARG A 27 -18.57 32.37 -49.79
CA ARG A 27 -17.86 33.41 -50.54
C ARG A 27 -17.77 34.69 -49.73
N ARG A 28 -18.89 35.12 -49.13
CA ARG A 28 -18.92 36.29 -48.27
C ARG A 28 -17.98 36.14 -47.08
N ALA A 29 -18.06 35.00 -46.36
CA ALA A 29 -17.14 34.69 -45.27
C ALA A 29 -15.67 34.74 -45.70
N ALA A 30 -15.32 34.12 -46.83
CA ALA A 30 -13.95 34.12 -47.36
C ALA A 30 -13.45 35.54 -47.69
N VAL A 31 -14.27 36.36 -48.33
CA VAL A 31 -13.90 37.75 -48.67
C VAL A 31 -13.71 38.59 -47.41
N GLU A 32 -14.66 38.52 -46.46
CA GLU A 32 -14.59 39.23 -45.17
C GLU A 32 -13.28 38.89 -44.41
N VAL A 33 -12.97 37.59 -44.28
CA VAL A 33 -11.75 37.13 -43.60
C VAL A 33 -10.49 37.51 -44.37
N SER A 34 -10.48 37.37 -45.70
CA SER A 34 -9.30 37.71 -46.51
C SER A 34 -8.92 39.19 -46.39
N ALA A 35 -9.92 40.07 -46.30
CA ALA A 35 -9.71 41.50 -46.07
C ALA A 35 -9.14 41.77 -44.67
N ALA A 36 -9.67 41.10 -43.64
CA ALA A 36 -9.16 41.19 -42.28
C ALA A 36 -7.71 40.67 -42.16
N LEU A 37 -7.37 39.57 -42.84
CA LEU A 37 -6.02 39.01 -42.91
C LEU A 37 -5.06 39.92 -43.67
N ALA A 38 -5.50 40.57 -44.75
CA ALA A 38 -4.68 41.48 -45.53
C ALA A 38 -4.21 42.69 -44.70
N GLY A 39 -5.01 43.10 -43.72
CA GLY A 39 -4.63 44.11 -42.72
C GLY A 39 -3.53 43.67 -41.76
N VAL A 40 -3.26 42.36 -41.64
CA VAL A 40 -2.16 41.80 -40.84
C VAL A 40 -0.96 41.45 -41.73
N SER A 41 -1.18 40.68 -42.80
CA SER A 41 -0.16 40.32 -43.79
C SER A 41 -0.81 39.92 -45.12
N LEU A 42 -0.37 40.56 -46.21
CA LEU A 42 -0.81 40.23 -47.56
C LEU A 42 -0.46 38.81 -47.98
N ARG A 43 0.70 38.31 -47.52
CA ARG A 43 1.12 36.92 -47.75
C ARG A 43 0.12 35.95 -47.13
N VAL A 44 -0.16 36.11 -45.84
CA VAL A 44 -1.10 35.24 -45.11
C VAL A 44 -2.51 35.31 -45.70
N SER A 45 -2.97 36.50 -46.12
CA SER A 45 -4.25 36.66 -46.81
C SER A 45 -4.33 35.86 -48.11
N ARG A 46 -3.25 35.89 -48.91
CA ARG A 46 -3.14 35.09 -50.13
C ARG A 46 -3.19 33.59 -49.82
N ASP A 47 -2.40 33.11 -48.86
CA ASP A 47 -2.32 31.69 -48.50
C ASP A 47 -3.68 31.16 -47.99
N PHE A 48 -4.41 31.98 -47.22
CA PHE A 48 -5.80 31.69 -46.84
C PHE A 48 -6.71 31.53 -48.06
N VAL A 49 -6.68 32.50 -49.00
CA VAL A 49 -7.53 32.45 -50.21
C VAL A 49 -7.20 31.24 -51.09
N GLU A 50 -5.93 30.86 -51.18
CA GLU A 50 -5.49 29.63 -51.87
C GLU A 50 -6.06 28.36 -51.21
N ALA A 51 -6.16 28.32 -49.88
CA ALA A 51 -6.68 27.18 -49.13
C ALA A 51 -8.22 27.10 -49.05
N VAL A 52 -8.91 28.24 -49.15
CA VAL A 52 -10.39 28.35 -49.01
C VAL A 52 -11.17 27.36 -49.89
N PRO A 53 -10.87 27.13 -51.19
CA PRO A 53 -11.67 26.22 -52.02
C PRO A 53 -11.68 24.78 -51.51
N LYS A 54 -10.60 24.32 -50.87
CA LYS A 54 -10.54 23.00 -50.23
C LYS A 54 -11.27 23.04 -48.89
N ALA A 55 -11.02 24.05 -48.07
CA ALA A 55 -11.65 24.22 -46.75
C ALA A 55 -13.18 24.34 -46.84
N ALA A 56 -13.70 25.08 -47.81
CA ALA A 56 -15.12 25.31 -48.01
C ALA A 56 -15.92 24.06 -48.45
N LYS A 57 -15.25 22.98 -48.87
CA LYS A 57 -15.90 21.68 -49.07
C LYS A 57 -16.30 21.02 -47.74
N LEU A 58 -15.57 21.34 -46.68
CA LEU A 58 -15.71 20.73 -45.37
C LEU A 58 -16.40 21.66 -44.36
N LEU A 59 -15.99 22.93 -44.32
CA LEU A 59 -16.41 23.90 -43.32
C LEU A 59 -17.72 24.59 -43.70
N SER A 60 -18.57 24.89 -42.70
CA SER A 60 -19.67 25.83 -42.86
C SER A 60 -19.15 27.26 -43.07
N ALA A 61 -20.02 28.21 -43.44
CA ALA A 61 -19.61 29.61 -43.55
C ALA A 61 -19.10 30.17 -42.21
N ASP A 62 -19.72 29.75 -41.08
CA ASP A 62 -19.30 30.19 -39.74
C ASP A 62 -17.99 29.55 -39.31
N ASP A 63 -17.80 28.25 -39.59
CA ASP A 63 -16.53 27.57 -39.33
C ASP A 63 -15.39 28.17 -40.17
N LEU A 64 -15.66 28.58 -41.42
CA LEU A 64 -14.68 29.24 -42.27
C LEU A 64 -14.27 30.61 -41.70
N ARG A 65 -15.22 31.36 -41.10
CA ARG A 65 -14.90 32.60 -40.36
C ARG A 65 -14.07 32.31 -39.12
N ALA A 66 -14.43 31.28 -38.35
CA ALA A 66 -13.71 30.91 -37.14
C ALA A 66 -12.27 30.45 -37.42
N TRP A 67 -12.08 29.61 -38.44
CA TRP A 67 -10.77 29.17 -38.92
C TRP A 67 -9.92 30.36 -39.40
N GLY A 68 -10.54 31.24 -40.18
CA GLY A 68 -9.93 32.48 -40.66
C GLY A 68 -9.46 33.40 -39.54
N GLU A 69 -10.32 33.64 -38.55
CA GLU A 69 -10.02 34.45 -37.38
C GLU A 69 -8.92 33.82 -36.51
N LEU A 70 -8.93 32.49 -36.34
CA LEU A 70 -7.88 31.77 -35.64
C LEU A 70 -6.52 31.98 -36.33
N GLY A 71 -6.45 31.77 -37.64
CA GLY A 71 -5.22 32.00 -38.41
C GLY A 71 -4.79 33.46 -38.43
N ARG A 72 -5.74 34.42 -38.44
CA ARG A 72 -5.44 35.85 -38.30
C ARG A 72 -4.76 36.16 -36.97
N ARG A 73 -5.26 35.59 -35.86
CA ARG A 73 -4.66 35.79 -34.53
C ARG A 73 -3.27 35.15 -34.43
N VAL A 74 -3.06 33.98 -35.03
CA VAL A 74 -1.73 33.37 -35.14
C VAL A 74 -0.79 34.30 -35.92
N ALA A 75 -1.24 34.81 -37.06
CA ALA A 75 -0.47 35.71 -37.91
C ALA A 75 -0.12 37.05 -37.24
N MET A 76 -0.97 37.57 -36.36
CA MET A 76 -0.68 38.78 -35.57
C MET A 76 0.55 38.60 -34.67
N GLY A 77 0.79 37.39 -34.16
CA GLY A 77 1.99 37.07 -33.38
C GLY A 77 3.19 36.72 -34.26
N ASN A 78 2.96 35.95 -35.33
CA ASN A 78 3.98 35.55 -36.29
C ASN A 78 3.35 35.22 -37.65
N ALA A 79 3.67 36.03 -38.67
CA ALA A 79 3.12 35.89 -40.01
C ALA A 79 3.53 34.58 -40.71
N ASP A 80 4.74 34.05 -40.44
CA ASP A 80 5.18 32.77 -41.01
C ASP A 80 4.37 31.61 -40.41
N LEU A 81 4.11 31.62 -39.09
CA LEU A 81 3.22 30.63 -38.47
C LEU A 81 1.79 30.72 -39.01
N GLY A 82 1.29 31.93 -39.29
CA GLY A 82 -0.01 32.13 -39.92
C GLY A 82 -0.08 31.59 -41.35
N SER A 83 1.00 31.78 -42.12
CA SER A 83 1.17 31.23 -43.47
C SER A 83 1.18 29.68 -43.43
N SER A 84 2.03 29.08 -42.59
CA SER A 84 2.09 27.62 -42.38
C SER A 84 0.74 27.04 -41.94
N PHE A 85 0.00 27.74 -41.07
CA PHE A 85 -1.32 27.30 -40.61
C PHE A 85 -2.34 27.17 -41.76
N PHE A 86 -2.37 28.13 -42.69
CA PHE A 86 -3.26 28.06 -43.85
C PHE A 86 -2.78 27.07 -44.92
N GLU A 87 -1.46 26.90 -45.07
CA GLU A 87 -0.87 25.87 -45.94
C GLU A 87 -1.23 24.44 -45.48
N GLN A 88 -1.20 24.17 -44.16
CA GLN A 88 -1.63 22.89 -43.58
C GLN A 88 -3.13 22.63 -43.87
N GLY A 89 -3.95 23.68 -43.79
CA GLY A 89 -5.37 23.61 -44.11
C GLY A 89 -6.19 22.85 -43.06
N VAL A 90 -7.34 22.32 -43.50
CA VAL A 90 -8.35 21.71 -42.60
C VAL A 90 -8.79 20.32 -43.04
N ALA A 91 -8.02 19.66 -43.92
CA ALA A 91 -8.42 18.38 -44.50
C ALA A 91 -8.66 17.28 -43.44
N GLU A 92 -7.83 17.27 -42.40
CA GLU A 92 -7.90 16.29 -41.31
C GLU A 92 -9.15 16.46 -40.43
N LEU A 93 -9.75 17.66 -40.39
CA LEU A 93 -11.04 17.88 -39.70
C LEU A 93 -12.22 17.14 -40.35
N SER A 94 -11.99 16.41 -41.45
CA SER A 94 -12.97 15.49 -42.03
C SER A 94 -13.30 14.33 -41.09
N ALA A 95 -12.36 13.92 -40.22
CA ALA A 95 -12.61 12.96 -39.15
C ALA A 95 -13.51 13.52 -38.03
N VAL A 96 -13.58 14.85 -37.89
CA VAL A 96 -14.36 15.52 -36.83
C VAL A 96 -15.81 15.71 -37.28
N PRO A 97 -16.81 15.30 -36.48
CA PRO A 97 -18.22 15.54 -36.77
C PRO A 97 -18.54 17.03 -36.95
N SER A 98 -19.46 17.35 -37.87
CA SER A 98 -19.77 18.75 -38.20
C SER A 98 -20.27 19.57 -37.01
N ALA A 99 -21.02 18.96 -36.09
CA ALA A 99 -21.52 19.61 -34.87
C ALA A 99 -20.39 19.99 -33.90
N SER A 100 -19.26 19.28 -33.95
CA SER A 100 -18.13 19.45 -33.04
C SER A 100 -17.10 20.47 -33.54
N ARG A 101 -17.03 20.71 -34.86
CA ARG A 101 -16.03 21.60 -35.49
C ARG A 101 -16.02 23.03 -34.93
N ARG A 102 -17.19 23.58 -34.60
CA ARG A 102 -17.27 24.90 -33.97
C ARG A 102 -16.49 24.97 -32.65
N TYR A 103 -16.49 23.89 -31.87
CA TYR A 103 -15.80 23.83 -30.59
C TYR A 103 -14.29 23.68 -30.77
N VAL A 104 -13.84 22.99 -31.82
CA VAL A 104 -12.41 22.93 -32.20
C VAL A 104 -11.83 24.34 -32.32
N PHE A 105 -12.48 25.20 -33.11
CA PHE A 105 -12.04 26.57 -33.29
C PHE A 105 -12.18 27.41 -32.01
N GLN A 106 -13.22 27.19 -31.22
CA GLN A 106 -13.41 27.88 -29.94
C GLN A 106 -12.30 27.52 -28.94
N VAL A 107 -11.99 26.24 -28.73
CA VAL A 107 -10.91 25.79 -27.84
C VAL A 107 -9.59 26.43 -28.25
N CYS A 108 -9.20 26.27 -29.52
CA CYS A 108 -7.93 26.79 -30.02
C CYS A 108 -7.88 28.32 -29.90
N THR A 109 -8.98 29.02 -30.20
CA THR A 109 -9.06 30.49 -30.06
C THR A 109 -8.92 30.94 -28.61
N ARG A 110 -9.50 30.20 -27.65
CA ARG A 110 -9.36 30.49 -26.21
C ARG A 110 -7.93 30.22 -25.72
N GLN A 111 -7.36 29.08 -26.10
CA GLN A 111 -5.98 28.72 -25.75
C GLN A 111 -4.97 29.73 -26.31
N LEU A 112 -5.17 30.20 -27.54
CA LEU A 112 -4.30 31.16 -28.23
C LEU A 112 -4.17 32.50 -27.50
N VAL A 113 -5.15 32.88 -26.66
CA VAL A 113 -5.05 34.07 -25.81
C VAL A 113 -3.87 33.96 -24.83
N LEU A 114 -3.53 32.75 -24.39
CA LEU A 114 -2.46 32.49 -23.42
C LEU A 114 -1.22 31.83 -24.06
N SER A 115 -1.39 30.97 -25.06
CA SER A 115 -0.30 30.24 -25.70
C SER A 115 -0.64 29.82 -27.13
N SER A 116 0.16 30.29 -28.09
CA SER A 116 0.04 29.91 -29.50
C SER A 116 0.52 28.49 -29.79
N SER A 117 1.55 28.02 -29.09
CA SER A 117 2.05 26.65 -29.25
C SER A 117 1.01 25.62 -28.81
N VAL A 118 0.39 25.83 -27.65
CA VAL A 118 -0.65 24.92 -27.12
C VAL A 118 -1.88 24.90 -28.02
N ALA A 119 -2.29 26.06 -28.54
CA ALA A 119 -3.43 26.16 -29.46
C ALA A 119 -3.20 25.39 -30.77
N LEU A 120 -2.01 25.52 -31.37
CA LEU A 120 -1.66 24.83 -32.61
C LEU A 120 -1.47 23.32 -32.40
N GLU A 121 -0.82 22.92 -31.29
CA GLU A 121 -0.69 21.51 -30.92
C GLU A 121 -2.08 20.87 -30.72
N THR A 122 -2.99 21.57 -30.02
CA THR A 122 -4.38 21.11 -29.83
C THR A 122 -5.13 20.99 -31.15
N PHE A 123 -5.00 21.98 -32.05
CA PHE A 123 -5.63 21.93 -33.36
C PHE A 123 -5.20 20.69 -34.16
N ASN A 124 -3.91 20.34 -34.10
CA ASN A 124 -3.34 19.19 -34.79
C ASN A 124 -3.70 17.85 -34.14
N PHE A 125 -3.90 17.83 -32.82
CA PHE A 125 -4.26 16.61 -32.08
C PHE A 125 -5.75 16.22 -32.23
N ILE A 126 -6.64 17.19 -32.41
CA ILE A 126 -8.10 16.94 -32.44
C ILE A 126 -8.56 15.92 -33.50
N PRO A 127 -8.02 15.88 -34.73
CA PRO A 127 -8.36 14.82 -35.70
C PRO A 127 -8.04 13.40 -35.21
N GLU A 128 -6.90 13.22 -34.53
CA GLU A 128 -6.52 11.94 -33.91
C GLU A 128 -7.48 11.57 -32.79
N LEU A 129 -7.77 12.53 -31.89
CA LEU A 129 -8.76 12.37 -30.82
C LEU A 129 -10.14 11.95 -31.35
N ALA A 130 -10.59 12.53 -32.46
CA ALA A 130 -11.86 12.17 -33.09
C ALA A 130 -11.85 10.77 -33.70
N GLY A 131 -10.68 10.24 -34.07
CA GLY A 131 -10.52 8.85 -34.50
C GLY A 131 -10.63 7.85 -33.35
N GLU A 132 -10.19 8.24 -32.15
CA GLU A 132 -10.25 7.42 -30.94
C GLU A 132 -11.65 7.44 -30.28
N ILE A 133 -12.29 8.60 -30.22
CA ILE A 133 -13.61 8.78 -29.61
C ILE A 133 -14.70 8.67 -30.68
N LYS A 134 -15.23 7.46 -30.85
CA LYS A 134 -16.21 7.15 -31.91
C LYS A 134 -17.62 7.71 -31.67
N ASP A 135 -17.97 8.08 -30.44
CA ASP A 135 -19.28 8.68 -30.16
C ASP A 135 -19.28 10.19 -30.41
N PRO A 136 -20.05 10.69 -31.41
CA PRO A 136 -20.01 12.09 -31.81
C PRO A 136 -20.62 13.02 -30.75
N ASP A 137 -21.59 12.55 -29.97
CA ASP A 137 -22.20 13.33 -28.90
C ASP A 137 -21.21 13.53 -27.75
N PHE A 138 -20.53 12.46 -27.32
CA PHE A 138 -19.52 12.50 -26.27
C PHE A 138 -18.30 13.35 -26.68
N LEU A 139 -17.79 13.19 -27.90
CA LEU A 139 -16.72 14.05 -28.42
C LEU A 139 -17.13 15.53 -28.43
N THR A 140 -18.38 15.83 -28.79
CA THR A 140 -18.90 17.21 -28.77
C THR A 140 -18.93 17.78 -27.35
N SER A 141 -19.36 16.98 -26.37
CA SER A 141 -19.34 17.37 -24.95
C SER A 141 -17.91 17.60 -24.44
N ILE A 142 -16.97 16.72 -24.77
CA ILE A 142 -15.54 16.87 -24.42
C ILE A 142 -14.97 18.17 -24.97
N LEU A 143 -15.19 18.44 -26.25
CA LEU A 143 -14.68 19.66 -26.89
C LEU A 143 -15.33 20.91 -26.28
N SER A 144 -16.63 20.87 -25.95
CA SER A 144 -17.31 21.96 -25.24
C SER A 144 -16.71 22.19 -23.86
N LEU A 145 -16.47 21.13 -23.07
CA LEU A 145 -15.83 21.23 -21.76
C LEU A 145 -14.40 21.78 -21.86
N ALA A 146 -13.65 21.37 -22.88
CA ALA A 146 -12.32 21.88 -23.13
C ALA A 146 -12.32 23.41 -23.39
N VAL A 147 -13.40 23.96 -23.98
CA VAL A 147 -13.57 25.43 -24.10
C VAL A 147 -13.71 26.06 -22.72
N ASP A 148 -14.52 25.46 -21.85
CA ASP A 148 -14.74 25.96 -20.49
C ASP A 148 -13.46 25.95 -19.66
N VAL A 149 -12.67 24.87 -19.76
CA VAL A 149 -11.34 24.78 -19.13
C VAL A 149 -10.36 25.81 -19.73
N ALA A 150 -10.39 26.00 -21.05
CA ALA A 150 -9.51 26.94 -21.75
C ALA A 150 -9.72 28.39 -21.32
N ASN A 151 -10.92 28.75 -20.83
CA ASN A 151 -11.19 30.08 -20.29
C ASN A 151 -10.31 30.42 -19.08
N ARG A 152 -9.81 29.40 -18.36
CA ARG A 152 -8.93 29.59 -17.19
C ARG A 152 -7.50 29.16 -17.45
N SER A 153 -7.27 28.11 -18.23
CA SER A 153 -5.93 27.64 -18.52
C SER A 153 -5.83 26.91 -19.85
N ALA A 154 -4.97 27.42 -20.74
CA ALA A 154 -4.69 26.79 -22.02
C ALA A 154 -4.05 25.40 -21.84
N LYS A 155 -3.08 25.28 -20.92
CA LYS A 155 -2.38 24.02 -20.66
C LYS A 155 -3.35 22.93 -20.16
N HIS A 156 -4.12 23.20 -19.11
CA HIS A 156 -5.06 22.21 -18.57
C HIS A 156 -6.15 21.83 -19.58
N SER A 157 -6.58 22.75 -20.45
CA SER A 157 -7.51 22.43 -21.54
C SER A 157 -6.91 21.42 -22.53
N ALA A 158 -5.64 21.60 -22.91
CA ALA A 158 -4.94 20.65 -23.76
C ALA A 158 -4.70 19.31 -23.05
N ASP A 159 -4.28 19.33 -21.77
CA ASP A 159 -4.09 18.13 -20.97
C ASP A 159 -5.42 17.36 -20.80
N PHE A 160 -6.54 18.04 -20.58
CA PHE A 160 -7.88 17.44 -20.54
C PHE A 160 -8.21 16.68 -21.84
N LEU A 161 -7.93 17.27 -22.99
CA LEU A 161 -8.14 16.62 -24.29
C LEU A 161 -7.22 15.38 -24.45
N LYS A 162 -5.97 15.47 -24.01
CA LYS A 162 -5.01 14.35 -24.09
C LYS A 162 -5.41 13.14 -23.24
N HIS A 163 -6.04 13.34 -22.08
CA HIS A 163 -6.54 12.24 -21.24
C HIS A 163 -7.91 11.70 -21.68
N SER A 164 -8.60 12.38 -22.60
CA SER A 164 -9.95 12.01 -23.02
C SER A 164 -10.09 10.62 -23.66
N PRO A 165 -9.11 10.09 -24.42
CA PRO A 165 -9.20 8.72 -24.92
C PRO A 165 -9.23 7.65 -23.82
N GLU A 166 -8.44 7.81 -22.76
CA GLU A 166 -8.41 6.88 -21.64
C GLU A 166 -9.73 6.88 -20.86
N VAL A 167 -10.32 8.07 -20.66
CA VAL A 167 -11.66 8.20 -20.05
C VAL A 167 -12.72 7.57 -20.94
N ALA A 168 -12.67 7.81 -22.26
CA ALA A 168 -13.59 7.19 -23.21
C ALA A 168 -13.52 5.66 -23.16
N LYS A 169 -12.30 5.10 -23.11
CA LYS A 169 -12.06 3.67 -22.97
C LYS A 169 -12.63 3.12 -21.65
N ALA A 170 -12.36 3.78 -20.53
CA ALA A 170 -12.88 3.38 -19.22
C ALA A 170 -14.41 3.36 -19.20
N LEU A 171 -15.06 4.41 -19.71
CA LEU A 171 -16.54 4.47 -19.77
C LEU A 171 -17.14 3.41 -20.68
N SER A 172 -16.51 3.13 -21.82
CA SER A 172 -16.96 2.09 -22.75
C SER A 172 -16.87 0.67 -22.19
N ALA A 173 -16.08 0.45 -21.14
CA ALA A 173 -15.89 -0.84 -20.48
C ALA A 173 -16.92 -1.13 -19.38
N ILE A 174 -17.65 -0.11 -18.90
CA ILE A 174 -18.57 -0.22 -17.75
C ILE A 174 -20.01 -0.59 -18.19
N GLY A 175 -20.35 -0.39 -19.47
CA GLY A 175 -21.67 -0.70 -20.03
C GLY A 175 -21.91 -2.19 -20.31
N ASP A 176 -23.18 -2.56 -20.51
CA ASP A 176 -23.58 -3.94 -20.82
C ASP A 176 -23.06 -4.45 -22.17
N ASP A 177 -22.79 -3.53 -23.11
CA ASP A 177 -22.23 -3.82 -24.44
C ASP A 177 -20.90 -3.08 -24.63
N PRO A 178 -19.76 -3.78 -24.49
CA PRO A 178 -18.43 -3.20 -24.62
C PRO A 178 -18.25 -2.47 -25.95
N GLY A 179 -18.00 -1.15 -25.88
CA GLY A 179 -17.82 -0.30 -27.06
C GLY A 179 -19.03 0.57 -27.43
N THR A 180 -20.14 0.47 -26.69
CA THR A 180 -21.24 1.45 -26.76
C THR A 180 -21.10 2.51 -25.66
N PHE A 181 -21.36 3.77 -26.00
CA PHE A 181 -21.36 4.86 -25.02
C PHE A 181 -22.74 4.97 -24.38
N ASP A 182 -22.82 4.52 -23.13
CA ASP A 182 -24.04 4.62 -22.34
C ASP A 182 -24.26 6.06 -21.88
N LYS A 183 -25.41 6.63 -22.27
CA LYS A 183 -25.77 8.01 -21.91
C LYS A 183 -26.06 8.17 -20.42
N GLU A 184 -26.44 7.10 -19.73
CA GLU A 184 -26.73 7.13 -18.29
C GLU A 184 -25.47 7.32 -17.44
N ILE A 185 -24.30 6.86 -17.88
CA ILE A 185 -23.03 7.07 -17.19
C ILE A 185 -22.24 8.28 -17.72
N THR A 186 -22.24 8.51 -19.03
CA THR A 186 -21.52 9.64 -19.63
C THR A 186 -22.11 10.98 -19.18
N GLY A 187 -23.44 11.06 -18.99
CA GLY A 187 -24.12 12.26 -18.48
C GLY A 187 -23.58 12.74 -17.13
N PRO A 188 -23.66 11.93 -16.05
CA PRO A 188 -23.10 12.26 -14.73
C PRO A 188 -21.61 12.61 -14.75
N VAL A 189 -20.81 11.93 -15.57
CA VAL A 189 -19.36 12.19 -15.69
C VAL A 189 -19.07 13.53 -16.35
N ILE A 190 -19.78 13.85 -17.44
CA ILE A 190 -19.71 15.16 -18.09
C ILE A 190 -20.20 16.27 -17.14
N ALA A 191 -21.27 16.02 -16.38
CA ALA A 191 -21.78 16.97 -15.39
C ALA A 191 -20.75 17.25 -14.28
N LEU A 192 -20.08 16.22 -13.78
CA LEU A 192 -19.00 16.33 -12.79
C LEU A 192 -17.83 17.17 -13.35
N ALA A 193 -17.37 16.86 -14.56
CA ALA A 193 -16.29 17.61 -15.21
C ALA A 193 -16.68 19.08 -15.49
N SER A 194 -17.93 19.32 -15.91
CA SER A 194 -18.47 20.68 -16.08
C SER A 194 -18.44 21.46 -14.76
N ALA A 195 -18.88 20.83 -13.66
CA ALA A 195 -18.87 21.46 -12.35
C ALA A 195 -17.43 21.81 -11.89
N PHE A 196 -16.46 20.95 -12.17
CA PHE A 196 -15.04 21.24 -11.92
C PHE A 196 -14.51 22.39 -12.78
N ALA A 197 -14.78 22.38 -14.08
CA ALA A 197 -14.36 23.45 -14.98
C ALA A 197 -14.91 24.81 -14.51
N ALA A 198 -16.17 24.84 -14.08
CA ALA A 198 -16.84 26.03 -13.57
C ALA A 198 -16.29 26.51 -12.21
N ARG A 199 -15.98 25.61 -11.27
CA ARG A 199 -15.60 25.98 -9.90
C ARG A 199 -14.08 26.07 -9.70
N THR A 200 -13.32 25.07 -10.12
CA THR A 200 -11.90 24.92 -9.81
C THR A 200 -10.98 25.09 -11.02
N GLY A 201 -11.53 25.18 -12.24
CA GLY A 201 -10.77 25.49 -13.45
C GLY A 201 -9.78 24.40 -13.84
N GLY A 202 -8.49 24.62 -13.59
CA GLY A 202 -7.40 23.72 -14.00
C GLY A 202 -7.52 22.30 -13.44
N MET A 203 -8.11 22.15 -12.25
CA MET A 203 -8.34 20.84 -11.63
C MET A 203 -9.33 19.94 -12.40
N ALA A 204 -10.04 20.47 -13.41
CA ALA A 204 -10.86 19.66 -14.29
C ALA A 204 -10.01 18.66 -15.10
N ALA A 205 -8.78 19.04 -15.48
CA ALA A 205 -7.86 18.13 -16.16
C ALA A 205 -7.36 17.04 -15.20
N ASP A 206 -7.01 17.40 -13.97
CA ASP A 206 -6.60 16.45 -12.93
C ASP A 206 -7.72 15.44 -12.63
N LEU A 207 -8.95 15.94 -12.47
CA LEU A 207 -10.14 15.09 -12.34
C LEU A 207 -10.23 14.10 -13.50
N TRP A 208 -10.17 14.60 -14.73
CA TRP A 208 -10.37 13.80 -15.94
C TRP A 208 -9.33 12.68 -16.04
N ALA A 209 -8.07 12.98 -15.73
CA ALA A 209 -6.98 12.01 -15.69
C ALA A 209 -7.16 10.94 -14.58
N HIS A 210 -7.86 11.26 -13.49
CA HIS A 210 -8.11 10.31 -12.39
C HIS A 210 -9.31 9.39 -12.60
N LEU A 211 -10.24 9.73 -13.50
CA LEU A 211 -11.46 8.95 -13.72
C LEU A 211 -11.21 7.49 -14.15
N PRO A 212 -10.25 7.17 -15.04
CA PRO A 212 -10.02 5.79 -15.47
C PRO A 212 -9.68 4.86 -14.29
N GLU A 213 -8.77 5.28 -13.41
CA GLU A 213 -8.40 4.51 -12.20
C GLU A 213 -9.56 4.44 -11.20
N ALA A 214 -10.32 5.53 -11.04
CA ALA A 214 -11.48 5.55 -10.14
C ALA A 214 -12.59 4.59 -10.59
N PHE A 215 -12.76 4.39 -11.89
CA PHE A 215 -13.78 3.49 -12.42
C PHE A 215 -13.33 2.06 -12.67
N ASP A 216 -12.03 1.77 -12.57
CA ASP A 216 -11.51 0.43 -12.75
C ASP A 216 -12.18 -0.56 -11.78
N GLY A 217 -12.72 -1.65 -12.32
CA GLY A 217 -13.46 -2.68 -11.58
C GLY A 217 -14.84 -2.26 -11.03
N LEU A 218 -15.39 -1.10 -11.41
CA LEU A 218 -16.75 -0.70 -11.04
C LEU A 218 -17.78 -1.04 -12.12
N GLY A 219 -18.96 -1.48 -11.68
CA GLY A 219 -20.14 -1.60 -12.56
C GLY A 219 -20.84 -0.26 -12.79
N ARG A 220 -21.79 -0.24 -13.74
CA ARG A 220 -22.56 0.95 -14.15
C ARG A 220 -23.13 1.75 -12.98
N GLU A 221 -23.93 1.10 -12.14
CA GLU A 221 -24.63 1.77 -11.04
C GLU A 221 -23.64 2.38 -10.03
N ALA A 222 -22.56 1.67 -9.71
CA ALA A 222 -21.52 2.14 -8.82
C ALA A 222 -20.80 3.39 -9.38
N ALA A 223 -20.47 3.40 -10.68
CA ALA A 223 -19.80 4.52 -11.31
C ALA A 223 -20.70 5.77 -11.42
N ILE A 224 -22.00 5.58 -11.68
CA ILE A 224 -23.01 6.66 -11.65
C ILE A 224 -23.08 7.26 -10.24
N ARG A 225 -23.29 6.40 -9.22
CA ARG A 225 -23.36 6.84 -7.81
C ARG A 225 -22.09 7.56 -7.36
N LEU A 226 -20.91 7.06 -7.75
CA LEU A 226 -19.63 7.71 -7.44
C LEU A 226 -19.55 9.12 -8.05
N SER A 227 -19.95 9.27 -9.31
CA SER A 227 -19.89 10.54 -10.04
C SER A 227 -20.86 11.58 -9.48
N GLU A 228 -22.07 11.16 -9.14
CA GLU A 228 -23.09 12.04 -8.54
C GLU A 228 -22.69 12.51 -7.14
N GLN A 229 -22.17 11.61 -6.29
CA GLN A 229 -21.71 11.99 -4.96
C GLN A 229 -20.44 12.84 -5.02
N ALA A 230 -19.50 12.53 -5.93
CA ALA A 230 -18.32 13.38 -6.17
C ALA A 230 -18.72 14.80 -6.58
N SER A 231 -19.79 14.96 -7.38
CA SER A 231 -20.30 16.28 -7.77
C SER A 231 -20.77 17.10 -6.57
N LYS A 232 -21.39 16.45 -5.57
CA LYS A 232 -21.81 17.11 -4.33
C LYS A 232 -20.60 17.49 -3.47
N MET A 233 -19.61 16.59 -3.37
CA MET A 233 -18.37 16.82 -2.62
C MET A 233 -17.55 18.02 -3.09
N LEU A 234 -17.78 18.50 -4.31
CA LEU A 234 -17.15 19.70 -4.84
C LEU A 234 -17.47 20.96 -4.02
N GLU A 235 -18.54 20.96 -3.22
CA GLU A 235 -18.80 22.03 -2.25
C GLU A 235 -17.69 22.22 -1.21
N HIS A 236 -16.97 21.15 -0.89
CA HIS A 236 -15.81 21.15 0.01
C HIS A 236 -14.49 21.40 -0.74
N GLY A 237 -14.52 21.51 -2.07
CA GLY A 237 -13.38 21.85 -2.92
C GLY A 237 -12.86 20.70 -3.78
N GLY A 238 -12.10 21.06 -4.82
CA GLY A 238 -11.60 20.10 -5.82
C GLY A 238 -10.70 19.02 -5.21
N SER A 239 -9.79 19.39 -4.30
CA SER A 239 -8.87 18.43 -3.68
C SER A 239 -9.60 17.38 -2.85
N VAL A 240 -10.60 17.77 -2.06
CA VAL A 240 -11.45 16.85 -1.29
C VAL A 240 -12.15 15.88 -2.26
N THR A 241 -12.66 16.39 -3.37
CA THR A 241 -13.38 15.59 -4.36
C THR A 241 -12.49 14.59 -5.09
N LEU A 242 -11.25 14.95 -5.41
CA LEU A 242 -10.28 14.01 -5.99
C LEU A 242 -9.97 12.86 -5.01
N HIS A 243 -9.73 13.17 -3.73
CA HIS A 243 -9.55 12.13 -2.70
C HIS A 243 -10.81 11.29 -2.50
N PHE A 244 -11.99 11.89 -2.65
CA PHE A 244 -13.28 11.19 -2.59
C PHE A 244 -13.42 10.15 -3.70
N LEU A 245 -12.97 10.42 -4.93
CA LEU A 245 -13.03 9.44 -6.02
C LEU A 245 -12.20 8.19 -5.72
N THR A 246 -10.96 8.38 -5.24
CA THR A 246 -10.09 7.26 -4.86
C THR A 246 -10.67 6.47 -3.68
N ALA A 247 -11.13 7.17 -2.64
CA ALA A 247 -11.69 6.52 -1.47
C ALA A 247 -13.02 5.81 -1.78
N GLY A 248 -13.93 6.50 -2.47
CA GLY A 248 -15.26 6.01 -2.80
C GLY A 248 -15.23 4.82 -3.77
N SER A 249 -14.32 4.82 -4.75
CA SER A 249 -14.11 3.64 -5.60
C SER A 249 -13.65 2.42 -4.80
N SER A 250 -12.78 2.61 -3.79
CA SER A 250 -12.39 1.52 -2.88
C SER A 250 -13.57 0.99 -2.05
N VAL A 251 -14.47 1.86 -1.59
CA VAL A 251 -15.68 1.44 -0.86
C VAL A 251 -16.59 0.64 -1.76
N LEU A 252 -16.90 1.17 -2.95
CA LEU A 252 -17.80 0.53 -3.92
C LEU A 252 -17.29 -0.83 -4.42
N ARG A 253 -15.96 -0.99 -4.60
CA ARG A 253 -15.34 -2.28 -4.93
C ARG A 253 -15.42 -3.30 -3.79
N THR A 254 -15.47 -2.83 -2.55
CA THR A 254 -15.49 -3.70 -1.37
C THR A 254 -16.92 -4.12 -1.02
N ASP A 255 -17.81 -3.13 -0.87
CA ASP A 255 -19.24 -3.35 -0.62
C ASP A 255 -20.04 -2.10 -1.02
N ALA A 256 -20.76 -2.18 -2.15
CA ALA A 256 -21.56 -1.07 -2.65
C ALA A 256 -22.77 -0.71 -1.76
N ASN A 257 -23.18 -1.61 -0.85
CA ASN A 257 -24.34 -1.41 0.01
C ASN A 257 -24.06 -0.48 1.20
N VAL A 258 -22.78 -0.26 1.54
CA VAL A 258 -22.36 0.62 2.65
C VAL A 258 -21.87 1.98 2.19
N PHE A 259 -21.88 2.24 0.88
CA PHE A 259 -21.38 3.48 0.30
C PHE A 259 -22.14 4.71 0.82
N ASP A 260 -23.46 4.62 0.97
CA ASP A 260 -24.27 5.74 1.47
C ASP A 260 -24.03 5.98 2.96
N ASP A 261 -23.86 4.92 3.75
CA ASP A 261 -23.49 5.01 5.17
C ASP A 261 -22.12 5.69 5.33
N TRP A 262 -21.15 5.34 4.48
CA TRP A 262 -19.84 5.98 4.46
C TRP A 262 -19.90 7.46 4.04
N CYS A 263 -20.72 7.78 3.03
CA CYS A 263 -20.97 9.18 2.63
C CYS A 263 -21.62 9.98 3.77
N GLU A 264 -22.48 9.37 4.58
CA GLU A 264 -23.10 10.06 5.72
C GLU A 264 -22.07 10.41 6.80
N VAL A 265 -21.12 9.52 7.08
CA VAL A 265 -19.98 9.83 7.98
C VAL A 265 -19.16 11.01 7.45
N LEU A 266 -18.89 11.05 6.14
CA LEU A 266 -18.17 12.18 5.53
C LEU A 266 -18.90 13.51 5.71
N LYS A 267 -20.24 13.53 5.54
CA LYS A 267 -21.05 14.74 5.79
C LYS A 267 -20.96 15.21 7.23
N GLN A 268 -20.89 14.29 8.19
CA GLN A 268 -20.74 14.63 9.61
C GLN A 268 -19.34 15.17 9.94
N ILE A 269 -18.31 14.71 9.22
CA ILE A 269 -16.92 15.20 9.36
C ILE A 269 -16.73 16.58 8.70
N ALA A 270 -17.43 16.83 7.59
CA ALA A 270 -17.19 18.01 6.74
C ALA A 270 -17.22 19.37 7.46
N PRO A 271 -18.12 19.67 8.43
CA PRO A 271 -18.15 20.94 9.16
C PRO A 271 -16.86 21.27 9.92
N GLN A 272 -16.06 20.26 10.26
CA GLN A 272 -14.84 20.42 11.08
C GLN A 272 -13.60 20.78 10.25
N GLY A 273 -13.72 20.77 8.91
CA GLY A 273 -12.73 21.33 8.00
C GLY A 273 -12.13 20.33 7.01
N ASN A 274 -11.59 20.86 5.92
CA ASN A 274 -11.08 20.05 4.80
C ASN A 274 -9.88 19.17 5.16
N ALA A 275 -9.06 19.56 6.14
CA ALA A 275 -7.87 18.81 6.52
C ALA A 275 -8.24 17.44 7.12
N ILE A 276 -9.19 17.42 8.07
CA ILE A 276 -9.67 16.17 8.67
C ILE A 276 -10.47 15.34 7.66
N HIS A 277 -11.23 16.02 6.80
CA HIS A 277 -11.99 15.37 5.73
C HIS A 277 -11.09 14.60 4.76
N ILE A 278 -10.01 15.22 4.28
CA ILE A 278 -8.99 14.57 3.44
C ILE A 278 -8.29 13.44 4.22
N ALA A 279 -7.98 13.63 5.50
CA ALA A 279 -7.33 12.61 6.31
C ALA A 279 -8.20 11.35 6.48
N PHE A 280 -9.52 11.50 6.57
CA PHE A 280 -10.49 10.41 6.60
C PHE A 280 -10.60 9.70 5.25
N LEU A 281 -10.72 10.45 4.16
CA LEU A 281 -10.71 9.91 2.79
C LEU A 281 -9.44 9.08 2.53
N ARG A 282 -8.27 9.56 2.95
CA ARG A 282 -6.99 8.83 2.80
C ARG A 282 -6.91 7.58 3.66
N ALA A 283 -7.59 7.53 4.81
CA ALA A 283 -7.63 6.34 5.65
C ALA A 283 -8.59 5.26 5.12
N THR A 284 -9.58 5.66 4.32
CA THR A 284 -10.69 4.81 3.86
C THR A 284 -10.21 3.54 3.11
N PRO A 285 -9.34 3.61 2.09
CA PRO A 285 -8.94 2.40 1.36
C PRO A 285 -8.28 1.35 2.25
N LYS A 286 -7.41 1.79 3.16
CA LYS A 286 -6.73 0.90 4.10
C LYS A 286 -7.74 0.24 5.05
N PHE A 287 -8.68 1.00 5.60
CA PHE A 287 -9.73 0.45 6.47
C PHE A 287 -10.53 -0.64 5.75
N PHE A 288 -11.05 -0.36 4.54
CA PHE A 288 -11.85 -1.33 3.79
C PHE A 288 -11.05 -2.57 3.39
N SER A 289 -9.78 -2.41 3.01
CA SER A 289 -8.90 -3.56 2.74
C SER A 289 -8.66 -4.45 3.97
N GLN A 290 -8.54 -3.85 5.16
CA GLN A 290 -8.26 -4.59 6.40
C GLN A 290 -9.51 -5.26 6.95
N ILE A 291 -10.65 -4.56 6.95
CA ILE A 291 -11.90 -5.12 7.46
C ILE A 291 -12.46 -6.20 6.55
N ALA A 292 -12.14 -6.16 5.24
CA ALA A 292 -12.42 -7.26 4.33
C ALA A 292 -11.75 -8.58 4.76
N ALA A 293 -10.61 -8.54 5.46
CA ALA A 293 -9.91 -9.72 5.96
C ALA A 293 -10.37 -10.19 7.35
N VAL A 294 -11.20 -9.41 8.06
CA VAL A 294 -11.67 -9.76 9.41
C VAL A 294 -12.80 -10.81 9.30
N ARG A 295 -12.64 -11.93 10.02
CA ARG A 295 -13.72 -12.88 10.27
C ARG A 295 -14.61 -12.34 11.37
N LEU A 296 -15.79 -11.86 11.00
CA LEU A 296 -16.83 -11.49 11.95
C LEU A 296 -17.67 -12.74 12.22
N GLU A 297 -18.11 -12.96 13.46
CA GLU A 297 -18.90 -14.15 13.82
C GLU A 297 -20.10 -14.33 12.88
N GLY A 298 -20.26 -15.53 12.31
CA GLY A 298 -21.31 -15.85 11.34
C GLY A 298 -21.04 -15.45 9.88
N ALA A 299 -19.83 -15.02 9.53
CA ALA A 299 -19.46 -14.51 8.20
C ALA A 299 -19.38 -15.55 7.03
N ASP A 300 -20.29 -16.53 7.00
CA ASP A 300 -20.53 -17.36 5.81
C ASP A 300 -21.58 -16.73 4.87
N ASP A 301 -22.30 -15.69 5.31
CA ASP A 301 -23.25 -14.92 4.49
C ASP A 301 -22.78 -13.47 4.33
N GLY A 302 -22.66 -13.01 3.07
CA GLY A 302 -22.24 -11.65 2.73
C GLY A 302 -23.13 -10.57 3.36
N SER A 303 -24.40 -10.89 3.64
CA SER A 303 -25.36 -9.97 4.29
C SER A 303 -24.95 -9.57 5.72
N ILE A 304 -24.35 -10.49 6.47
CA ILE A 304 -23.95 -10.28 7.87
C ILE A 304 -22.77 -9.32 7.94
N LYS A 305 -21.80 -9.47 7.02
CA LYS A 305 -20.64 -8.58 6.93
C LYS A 305 -21.03 -7.16 6.54
N THR A 306 -21.95 -7.00 5.58
CA THR A 306 -22.51 -5.70 5.23
C THR A 306 -23.17 -5.04 6.44
N ALA A 307 -24.02 -5.77 7.18
CA ALA A 307 -24.69 -5.24 8.37
C ALA A 307 -23.69 -4.79 9.45
N ALA A 308 -22.62 -5.57 9.68
CA ALA A 308 -21.56 -5.21 10.61
C ALA A 308 -20.81 -3.93 10.18
N LEU A 309 -20.47 -3.81 8.89
CA LEU A 309 -19.83 -2.60 8.36
C LEU A 309 -20.71 -1.36 8.52
N LYS A 310 -22.02 -1.47 8.25
CA LYS A 310 -22.97 -0.38 8.49
C LYS A 310 -22.99 0.02 9.96
N ARG A 311 -22.99 -0.95 10.88
CA ARG A 311 -22.96 -0.70 12.32
C ARG A 311 -21.68 0.01 12.73
N VAL A 312 -20.51 -0.42 12.24
CA VAL A 312 -19.23 0.27 12.48
C VAL A 312 -19.27 1.70 11.96
N LEU A 313 -19.70 1.93 10.71
CA LEU A 313 -19.78 3.27 10.13
C LEU A 313 -20.74 4.18 10.91
N ARG A 314 -21.89 3.67 11.35
CA ARG A 314 -22.83 4.39 12.22
C ARG A 314 -22.14 4.85 13.51
N LEU A 315 -21.44 3.95 14.20
CA LEU A 315 -20.72 4.28 15.44
C LEU A 315 -19.63 5.34 15.22
N ILE A 316 -18.88 5.24 14.11
CA ILE A 316 -17.90 6.28 13.73
C ILE A 316 -18.58 7.61 13.48
N GLY A 317 -19.76 7.60 12.85
CA GLY A 317 -20.58 8.79 12.66
C GLY A 317 -21.02 9.43 13.97
N GLU A 318 -21.46 8.63 14.95
CA GLU A 318 -21.82 9.13 16.28
C GLU A 318 -20.65 9.84 16.98
N ILE A 319 -19.42 9.34 16.83
CA ILE A 319 -18.22 10.04 17.29
C ILE A 319 -18.02 11.34 16.50
N ALA A 320 -18.19 11.30 15.18
CA ALA A 320 -17.97 12.45 14.28
C ALA A 320 -18.91 13.64 14.55
N VAL A 321 -20.12 13.39 15.04
CA VAL A 321 -21.06 14.44 15.49
C VAL A 321 -20.43 15.32 16.57
N THR A 322 -19.60 14.73 17.44
CA THR A 322 -18.94 15.46 18.54
C THR A 322 -17.52 15.91 18.16
N ASP A 323 -16.73 15.03 17.55
CA ASP A 323 -15.32 15.25 17.26
C ASP A 323 -14.80 14.34 16.12
N ALA A 324 -14.46 14.94 14.99
CA ALA A 324 -13.99 14.23 13.80
C ALA A 324 -12.54 13.72 13.94
N GLU A 325 -11.70 14.34 14.80
CA GLU A 325 -10.37 13.78 15.06
C GLU A 325 -10.47 12.45 15.80
N SER A 326 -11.37 12.37 16.78
CA SER A 326 -11.69 11.12 17.48
C SER A 326 -12.35 10.10 16.56
N ALA A 327 -13.26 10.52 15.68
CA ALA A 327 -13.89 9.64 14.71
C ALA A 327 -12.86 9.03 13.75
N LEU A 328 -11.91 9.84 13.27
CA LEU A 328 -10.81 9.35 12.45
C LEU A 328 -9.89 8.38 13.21
N ALA A 329 -9.60 8.66 14.48
CA ALA A 329 -8.81 7.77 15.32
C ALA A 329 -9.50 6.41 15.50
N ALA A 330 -10.80 6.43 15.86
CA ALA A 330 -11.63 5.23 16.00
C ALA A 330 -11.72 4.46 14.68
N PHE A 331 -11.94 5.15 13.55
CA PHE A 331 -12.00 4.53 12.23
C PHE A 331 -10.72 3.79 11.86
N ARG A 332 -9.55 4.38 12.19
CA ARG A 332 -8.23 3.76 11.94
C ARG A 332 -7.97 2.54 12.82
N SER A 333 -8.45 2.54 14.07
CA SER A 333 -8.25 1.42 14.99
C SER A 333 -9.29 0.30 14.82
N SER A 334 -10.47 0.62 14.29
CA SER A 334 -11.63 -0.29 14.13
C SER A 334 -11.28 -1.66 13.57
N ALA A 335 -10.66 -1.73 12.38
CA ALA A 335 -10.32 -3.00 11.74
C ALA A 335 -9.28 -3.81 12.54
N GLY A 336 -8.46 -3.15 13.36
CA GLY A 336 -7.52 -3.79 14.28
C GLY A 336 -8.20 -4.35 15.51
N THR A 337 -9.07 -3.56 16.12
CA THR A 337 -9.84 -3.93 17.31
C THR A 337 -10.75 -5.12 17.05
N LEU A 338 -11.52 -5.08 15.95
CA LEU A 338 -12.45 -6.13 15.52
C LEU A 338 -11.79 -7.48 15.15
N ARG A 339 -10.46 -7.56 15.13
CA ARG A 339 -9.75 -8.86 15.05
C ARG A 339 -9.70 -9.61 16.38
N SER A 340 -9.96 -8.93 17.49
CA SER A 340 -9.76 -9.46 18.84
C SER A 340 -10.96 -9.34 19.76
N VAL A 341 -11.99 -8.57 19.35
CA VAL A 341 -13.24 -8.37 20.09
C VAL A 341 -14.41 -8.51 19.11
N SER A 342 -15.56 -8.93 19.61
CA SER A 342 -16.81 -9.00 18.83
C SER A 342 -17.36 -7.60 18.51
N LEU A 343 -18.33 -7.53 17.61
CA LEU A 343 -18.94 -6.27 17.22
C LEU A 343 -19.71 -5.59 18.36
N ASP A 344 -20.39 -6.36 19.22
CA ASP A 344 -21.11 -5.81 20.39
C ASP A 344 -20.13 -5.23 21.41
N GLN A 345 -19.01 -5.90 21.62
CA GLN A 345 -17.95 -5.45 22.51
C GLN A 345 -17.24 -4.19 21.98
N PHE A 346 -17.06 -4.11 20.66
CA PHE A 346 -16.56 -2.90 20.00
C PHE A 346 -17.54 -1.73 20.17
N GLU A 347 -18.85 -1.98 20.06
CA GLU A 347 -19.88 -0.98 20.30
C GLU A 347 -19.86 -0.48 21.76
N GLU A 348 -19.81 -1.39 22.72
CA GLU A 348 -19.71 -1.04 24.15
C GLU A 348 -18.46 -0.20 24.45
N TRP A 349 -17.32 -0.52 23.81
CA TRP A 349 -16.09 0.29 23.91
C TRP A 349 -16.30 1.72 23.39
N ILE A 350 -16.98 1.89 22.25
CA ILE A 350 -17.29 3.22 21.72
C ILE A 350 -18.24 3.99 22.64
N GLU A 351 -19.33 3.37 23.07
CA GLU A 351 -20.34 4.00 23.94
C GLU A 351 -19.73 4.43 25.28
N THR A 352 -18.89 3.57 25.87
CA THR A 352 -18.18 3.88 27.10
C THR A 352 -17.21 5.04 26.91
N GLY A 353 -16.43 5.03 25.81
CA GLY A 353 -15.51 6.11 25.47
C GLY A 353 -16.22 7.45 25.30
N LEU A 354 -17.37 7.47 24.61
CA LEU A 354 -18.19 8.68 24.43
C LEU A 354 -18.78 9.18 25.75
N ALA A 355 -19.27 8.28 26.61
CA ALA A 355 -19.86 8.65 27.88
C ALA A 355 -18.82 9.18 28.88
N GLN A 356 -17.69 8.49 29.04
CA GLN A 356 -16.68 8.81 30.05
C GLN A 356 -15.83 10.03 29.67
N LEU A 357 -15.60 10.26 28.37
CA LEU A 357 -14.72 11.33 27.89
C LEU A 357 -15.50 12.53 27.32
N LYS A 358 -16.80 12.63 27.66
CA LYS A 358 -17.68 13.71 27.21
C LYS A 358 -17.14 15.09 27.60
N ASP A 359 -16.68 15.23 28.85
CA ASP A 359 -16.20 16.50 29.40
C ASP A 359 -14.66 16.66 29.30
N GLU A 360 -13.99 15.67 28.70
CA GLU A 360 -12.54 15.68 28.51
C GLU A 360 -12.11 16.47 27.27
N SER A 361 -10.79 16.70 27.15
CA SER A 361 -10.23 17.38 25.98
C SER A 361 -10.34 16.54 24.70
N VAL A 362 -10.42 17.20 23.53
CA VAL A 362 -10.35 16.57 22.19
C VAL A 362 -9.14 15.64 22.07
N LYS A 363 -7.98 16.07 22.58
CA LYS A 363 -6.76 15.27 22.57
C LYS A 363 -6.91 13.97 23.38
N ALA A 364 -7.54 14.03 24.55
CA ALA A 364 -7.77 12.87 25.39
C ALA A 364 -8.70 11.85 24.73
N ARG A 365 -9.83 12.31 24.16
CA ARG A 365 -10.73 11.47 23.35
C ARG A 365 -10.02 10.80 22.19
N ARG A 366 -9.26 11.58 21.42
CA ARG A 366 -8.50 11.07 20.28
C ARG A 366 -7.52 9.99 20.69
N SER A 367 -6.75 10.20 21.76
CA SER A 367 -5.79 9.20 22.25
C SER A 367 -6.47 7.93 22.78
N TYR A 368 -7.66 8.03 23.37
CA TYR A 368 -8.43 6.86 23.76
C TYR A 368 -8.84 6.01 22.54
N PHE A 369 -9.44 6.64 21.52
CA PHE A 369 -9.86 5.94 20.31
C PHE A 369 -8.70 5.49 19.41
N ALA A 370 -7.53 6.12 19.54
CA ALA A 370 -6.28 5.71 18.90
C ALA A 370 -5.58 4.53 19.61
N LEU A 371 -6.16 4.00 20.69
CA LEU A 371 -5.59 2.93 21.53
C LEU A 371 -4.26 3.32 22.21
N GLU A 372 -4.04 4.61 22.45
CA GLU A 372 -2.83 5.12 23.11
C GLU A 372 -2.96 5.16 24.64
N THR A 373 -4.18 5.05 25.17
CA THR A 373 -4.42 5.09 26.62
C THR A 373 -4.49 3.69 27.22
N ARG A 374 -4.01 3.57 28.46
CA ARG A 374 -4.13 2.33 29.24
C ARG A 374 -5.59 1.92 29.44
N GLN A 375 -6.44 2.88 29.77
CA GLN A 375 -7.89 2.67 29.96
C GLN A 375 -8.56 2.03 28.74
N SER A 376 -8.26 2.52 27.53
CA SER A 376 -8.82 1.98 26.28
C SER A 376 -8.37 0.53 26.04
N ASN A 377 -7.08 0.26 26.24
CA ASN A 377 -6.52 -1.08 26.11
C ASN A 377 -7.05 -2.05 27.16
N ASP A 378 -7.13 -1.65 28.43
CA ASP A 378 -7.61 -2.49 29.53
C ASP A 378 -9.08 -2.89 29.30
N GLN A 379 -9.92 -1.95 28.84
CA GLN A 379 -11.31 -2.24 28.49
C GLN A 379 -11.43 -3.26 27.34
N LEU A 380 -10.66 -3.10 26.27
CA LEU A 380 -10.68 -4.05 25.16
C LEU A 380 -10.09 -5.42 25.55
N GLN A 381 -9.14 -5.46 26.50
CA GLN A 381 -8.50 -6.70 26.96
C GLN A 381 -9.41 -7.56 27.86
N GLN A 382 -10.21 -6.93 28.73
CA GLN A 382 -11.23 -7.63 29.52
C GLN A 382 -12.32 -8.27 28.64
N THR A 383 -12.42 -7.79 27.42
CA THR A 383 -13.54 -8.03 26.51
C THR A 383 -13.06 -8.72 25.22
N ARG A 384 -11.88 -9.35 25.22
CA ARG A 384 -11.40 -10.12 24.05
C ARG A 384 -12.20 -11.41 23.88
N SER A 385 -12.43 -11.81 22.64
CA SER A 385 -12.93 -13.15 22.32
C SER A 385 -11.82 -14.19 22.52
N GLY A 386 -12.13 -15.33 23.13
CA GLY A 386 -11.21 -16.45 23.36
C GLY A 386 -11.06 -16.85 24.81
N LEU A 387 -10.30 -17.92 25.04
CA LEU A 387 -10.04 -18.43 26.39
C LEU A 387 -9.02 -17.53 27.12
N HIS A 388 -9.49 -16.80 28.12
CA HIS A 388 -8.65 -15.92 28.94
C HIS A 388 -7.74 -16.73 29.86
N LEU A 389 -6.47 -16.33 29.96
CA LEU A 389 -5.50 -16.99 30.84
C LEU A 389 -5.99 -17.04 32.30
N GLU A 390 -6.62 -15.98 32.79
CA GLU A 390 -7.15 -15.90 34.15
C GLU A 390 -8.16 -17.02 34.46
N SER A 391 -8.98 -17.40 33.48
CA SER A 391 -10.00 -18.45 33.63
C SER A 391 -9.40 -19.85 33.83
N VAL A 392 -8.20 -20.08 33.28
CA VAL A 392 -7.51 -21.38 33.32
C VAL A 392 -6.23 -21.37 34.14
N LEU A 393 -5.86 -20.23 34.73
CA LEU A 393 -4.59 -20.02 35.42
C LEU A 393 -4.37 -21.04 36.53
N HIS A 394 -5.40 -21.28 37.36
CA HIS A 394 -5.33 -22.24 38.45
C HIS A 394 -5.10 -23.68 37.94
N VAL A 395 -5.81 -24.06 36.87
CA VAL A 395 -5.68 -25.39 36.26
C VAL A 395 -4.30 -25.57 35.65
N LEU A 396 -3.78 -24.55 34.96
CA LEU A 396 -2.42 -24.57 34.39
C LEU A 396 -1.34 -24.67 35.46
N ARG A 397 -1.50 -23.97 36.60
CA ARG A 397 -0.56 -24.11 37.74
C ARG A 397 -0.52 -25.53 38.26
N LEU A 398 -1.69 -26.12 38.55
CA LEU A 398 -1.78 -27.51 39.00
C LEU A 398 -1.20 -28.48 37.95
N TYR A 399 -1.46 -28.23 36.67
CA TYR A 399 -0.94 -29.03 35.57
C TYR A 399 0.59 -29.00 35.50
N ILE A 400 1.21 -27.81 35.60
CA ILE A 400 2.67 -27.66 35.56
C ILE A 400 3.33 -28.20 36.83
N GLU A 401 2.71 -28.00 37.99
CA GLU A 401 3.21 -28.57 39.24
C GLU A 401 3.15 -30.10 39.23
N ALA A 402 2.06 -30.68 38.70
CA ALA A 402 1.96 -32.12 38.50
C ALA A 402 2.95 -32.65 37.44
N LEU A 403 3.28 -31.84 36.43
CA LEU A 403 4.22 -32.20 35.38
C LEU A 403 5.67 -32.18 35.89
N THR A 404 6.08 -31.07 36.52
CA THR A 404 7.48 -30.79 36.86
C THR A 404 7.86 -31.11 38.30
N GLY A 405 6.86 -31.33 39.17
CA GLY A 405 7.06 -31.48 40.61
C GLY A 405 7.51 -30.21 41.33
N ARG A 406 7.46 -29.05 40.67
CA ARG A 406 7.86 -27.74 41.22
C ARG A 406 6.72 -26.74 41.11
N GLU A 407 6.58 -25.89 42.13
CA GLU A 407 5.70 -24.73 42.06
C GLU A 407 6.33 -23.67 41.16
N VAL A 408 5.62 -23.28 40.10
CA VAL A 408 6.07 -22.29 39.11
C VAL A 408 5.02 -21.20 38.96
N GLU A 409 5.47 -19.94 38.91
CA GLU A 409 4.57 -18.81 38.72
C GLU A 409 4.15 -18.71 37.25
N ILE A 410 2.85 -18.51 36.99
CA ILE A 410 2.33 -18.25 35.65
C ILE A 410 1.76 -16.84 35.63
N ALA A 411 2.19 -16.05 34.64
CA ALA A 411 1.80 -14.66 34.46
C ALA A 411 1.47 -14.34 32.98
N PRO A 412 0.66 -13.30 32.72
CA PRO A 412 0.42 -12.82 31.37
C PRO A 412 1.69 -12.21 30.74
N GLN A 413 1.87 -12.38 29.43
CA GLN A 413 2.99 -11.81 28.68
C GLN A 413 3.07 -10.28 28.78
N SER A 414 1.95 -9.59 28.99
CA SER A 414 1.95 -8.14 29.25
C SER A 414 2.68 -7.74 30.54
N ALA A 415 2.90 -8.68 31.46
CA ALA A 415 3.69 -8.48 32.67
C ALA A 415 5.18 -8.83 32.49
N MET A 416 5.61 -9.25 31.29
CA MET A 416 7.00 -9.59 31.01
C MET A 416 7.88 -8.33 30.98
N PRO A 417 9.03 -8.31 31.70
CA PRO A 417 10.00 -7.23 31.60
C PRO A 417 10.52 -7.07 30.16
N GLN A 418 10.69 -5.81 29.69
CA GLN A 418 11.04 -5.51 28.28
C GLN A 418 12.33 -6.16 27.77
N GLU A 419 13.24 -6.57 28.66
CA GLU A 419 14.57 -7.10 28.31
C GLU A 419 14.65 -8.64 28.20
N SER A 420 13.57 -9.38 28.54
CA SER A 420 13.65 -10.83 28.76
C SER A 420 12.75 -11.65 27.84
N ARG A 421 13.18 -11.97 26.62
CA ARG A 421 12.44 -12.88 25.69
C ARG A 421 12.49 -14.36 26.09
N ILE A 422 13.46 -14.74 26.91
CA ILE A 422 13.58 -16.05 27.53
C ILE A 422 13.53 -15.73 29.02
N GLY A 423 12.58 -16.32 29.75
CA GLY A 423 12.16 -15.89 31.09
C GLY A 423 13.28 -15.87 32.15
N ASP A 424 12.92 -15.51 33.38
CA ASP A 424 13.85 -15.43 34.51
C ASP A 424 14.16 -16.79 35.18
N GLY A 425 13.61 -17.88 34.63
CA GLY A 425 13.70 -19.23 35.21
C GLY A 425 12.77 -19.45 36.40
N LYS A 426 11.87 -18.51 36.71
CA LYS A 426 10.90 -18.59 37.82
C LYS A 426 9.46 -18.41 37.37
N THR A 427 9.24 -17.61 36.34
CA THR A 427 7.90 -17.26 35.85
C THR A 427 7.71 -17.70 34.40
N ILE A 428 6.63 -18.43 34.14
CA ILE A 428 6.16 -18.78 32.80
C ILE A 428 5.20 -17.69 32.32
N TYR A 429 5.53 -17.05 31.20
CA TYR A 429 4.72 -15.99 30.62
C TYR A 429 3.90 -16.51 29.44
N LEU A 430 2.58 -16.43 29.52
CA LEU A 430 1.63 -16.91 28.51
C LEU A 430 0.81 -15.76 27.91
N PRO A 431 0.27 -15.92 26.69
CA PRO A 431 -0.66 -14.94 26.12
C PRO A 431 -1.85 -14.65 27.06
N ASN A 432 -2.39 -13.43 27.04
CA ASN A 432 -3.49 -13.03 27.92
C ASN A 432 -4.82 -13.74 27.56
N ALA A 433 -5.02 -14.00 26.28
CA ALA A 433 -6.13 -14.74 25.71
C ALA A 433 -5.65 -15.52 24.47
N ILE A 434 -6.24 -16.69 24.22
CA ILE A 434 -6.00 -17.51 23.02
C ILE A 434 -7.34 -17.76 22.34
N ALA A 435 -7.40 -17.53 21.03
CA ALA A 435 -8.54 -17.76 20.15
C ALA A 435 -8.06 -18.30 18.80
N GLU A 436 -7.16 -19.28 18.84
CA GLU A 436 -6.50 -19.84 17.64
C GLU A 436 -7.32 -21.00 17.04
N TYR A 437 -8.23 -21.58 17.83
CA TYR A 437 -9.12 -22.65 17.43
C TYR A 437 -10.58 -22.27 17.61
N ASP A 438 -11.47 -22.98 16.92
CA ASP A 438 -12.93 -22.73 16.98
C ASP A 438 -13.57 -23.18 18.31
N THR A 439 -12.79 -23.73 19.26
CA THR A 439 -13.30 -24.27 20.53
C THR A 439 -12.34 -23.96 21.68
N GLU A 440 -12.90 -23.58 22.84
CA GLU A 440 -12.13 -23.32 24.06
C GLU A 440 -11.31 -24.52 24.50
N GLU A 441 -11.81 -25.74 24.27
CA GLU A 441 -11.09 -26.98 24.59
C GLU A 441 -9.75 -27.07 23.85
N MET A 442 -9.71 -26.65 22.58
CA MET A 442 -8.51 -26.66 21.77
C MET A 442 -7.57 -25.50 22.11
N ASP A 443 -8.11 -24.32 22.40
CA ASP A 443 -7.32 -23.18 22.91
C ASP A 443 -6.69 -23.51 24.28
N PHE A 444 -7.40 -24.24 25.14
CA PHE A 444 -6.86 -24.73 26.40
C PHE A 444 -5.71 -25.73 26.19
N ARG A 445 -5.81 -26.62 25.19
CA ARG A 445 -4.70 -27.52 24.82
C ARG A 445 -3.49 -26.73 24.34
N LEU A 446 -3.67 -25.62 23.63
CA LEU A 446 -2.57 -24.74 23.25
C LEU A 446 -1.93 -24.07 24.47
N TYR A 447 -2.71 -23.59 25.44
CA TYR A 447 -2.17 -23.11 26.71
C TYR A 447 -1.34 -24.16 27.43
N LYS A 448 -1.81 -25.41 27.50
CA LYS A 448 -1.06 -26.51 28.10
C LYS A 448 0.29 -26.73 27.43
N VAL A 449 0.33 -26.67 26.08
CA VAL A 449 1.58 -26.82 25.33
C VAL A 449 2.54 -25.68 25.64
N LEU A 450 2.09 -24.42 25.53
CA LEU A 450 2.92 -23.26 25.82
C LEU A 450 3.43 -23.26 27.27
N ALA A 451 2.57 -23.63 28.22
CA ALA A 451 2.95 -23.78 29.62
C ALA A 451 3.98 -24.90 29.80
N ALA A 452 3.80 -26.04 29.13
CA ALA A 452 4.75 -27.16 29.20
C ALA A 452 6.12 -26.81 28.59
N TYR A 453 6.17 -26.02 27.52
CA TYR A 453 7.43 -25.51 26.98
C TYR A 453 8.15 -24.59 27.99
N GLY A 454 7.43 -23.63 28.59
CA GLY A 454 8.01 -22.75 29.61
C GLY A 454 8.48 -23.52 30.85
N ALA A 455 7.71 -24.51 31.28
CA ALA A 455 8.07 -25.40 32.38
C ALA A 455 9.28 -26.29 32.03
N GLY A 456 9.33 -26.81 30.81
CA GLY A 456 10.44 -27.60 30.30
C GLY A 456 11.75 -26.82 30.27
N GLN A 457 11.73 -25.52 29.96
CA GLN A 457 12.93 -24.68 30.04
C GLN A 457 13.51 -24.60 31.46
N ILE A 458 12.64 -24.61 32.48
CA ILE A 458 13.06 -24.61 33.89
C ILE A 458 13.53 -26.01 34.30
N GLU A 459 12.76 -27.03 33.97
CA GLU A 459 13.01 -28.42 34.36
C GLU A 459 14.27 -28.99 33.72
N PHE A 460 14.45 -28.75 32.42
CA PHE A 460 15.59 -29.23 31.64
C PHE A 460 16.75 -28.23 31.60
N GLU A 461 16.84 -27.40 32.64
CA GLU A 461 18.04 -26.65 32.99
C GLU A 461 18.52 -25.64 31.93
N THR A 462 17.61 -25.05 31.15
CA THR A 462 17.94 -23.95 30.22
C THR A 462 18.64 -22.79 30.95
N PHE A 463 18.26 -22.54 32.21
CA PHE A 463 18.77 -21.44 33.03
C PHE A 463 19.90 -21.88 33.98
N ALA A 464 20.46 -23.07 33.82
CA ALA A 464 21.58 -23.52 34.65
C ALA A 464 22.78 -22.58 34.48
N LYS A 465 23.48 -22.37 35.60
CA LYS A 465 24.63 -21.47 35.69
C LYS A 465 25.90 -22.23 35.98
N ASP A 466 27.02 -21.70 35.48
CA ASP A 466 28.36 -22.21 35.77
C ASP A 466 28.58 -23.72 35.49
N THR A 467 27.79 -24.33 34.60
CA THR A 467 27.94 -25.75 34.25
C THR A 467 29.26 -26.02 33.52
N THR A 468 29.73 -27.26 33.56
CA THR A 468 30.97 -27.69 32.91
C THR A 468 30.89 -27.50 31.39
N GLU A 469 29.74 -27.79 30.82
CA GLU A 469 29.46 -27.73 29.39
C GLU A 469 29.35 -26.28 28.92
N LEU A 470 28.68 -25.40 29.69
CA LEU A 470 28.61 -23.96 29.39
C LEU A 470 29.99 -23.30 29.43
N LYS A 471 30.85 -23.71 30.38
CA LYS A 471 32.23 -23.22 30.46
C LYS A 471 33.05 -23.66 29.26
N ALA A 472 32.86 -24.89 28.78
CA ALA A 472 33.50 -25.39 27.58
C ALA A 472 33.02 -24.62 26.33
N ALA A 473 31.71 -24.49 26.14
CA ALA A 473 31.13 -23.73 25.03
C ALA A 473 31.57 -22.25 25.04
N PHE A 474 31.65 -21.62 26.21
CA PHE A 474 32.17 -20.26 26.33
C PHE A 474 33.64 -20.17 25.92
N ALA A 475 34.48 -21.11 26.36
CA ALA A 475 35.90 -21.12 26.01
C ALA A 475 36.10 -21.32 24.50
N ASP A 476 35.38 -22.27 23.91
CA ASP A 476 35.46 -22.58 22.48
C ASP A 476 34.99 -21.40 21.62
N LEU A 477 33.85 -20.78 21.97
CA LEU A 477 33.33 -19.61 21.25
C LEU A 477 34.16 -18.35 21.50
N ALA A 478 34.71 -18.18 22.71
CA ALA A 478 35.63 -17.09 23.00
C ALA A 478 36.92 -17.22 22.22
N ASP A 479 37.44 -18.45 22.03
CA ASP A 479 38.61 -18.73 21.20
C ASP A 479 38.25 -18.52 19.71
N LEU A 480 37.09 -19.00 19.24
CA LEU A 480 36.61 -18.85 17.84
C LEU A 480 36.39 -17.39 17.44
N TYR A 481 35.78 -16.58 18.31
CA TYR A 481 35.52 -15.16 18.08
C TYR A 481 36.58 -14.24 18.71
N SER A 482 37.64 -14.78 19.30
CA SER A 482 38.83 -13.98 19.59
C SER A 482 39.45 -13.58 18.27
N ALA A 483 39.57 -12.28 18.03
CA ALA A 483 40.22 -11.78 16.83
C ALA A 483 41.61 -12.43 16.70
N THR A 484 41.87 -13.13 15.59
CA THR A 484 43.24 -13.49 15.21
C THR A 484 44.05 -12.20 15.19
N ALA A 485 45.21 -12.19 15.84
CA ALA A 485 46.11 -11.04 15.89
C ALA A 485 46.40 -10.44 14.50
N GLU A 486 46.37 -11.28 13.46
CA GLU A 486 46.53 -10.90 12.05
C GLU A 486 45.44 -9.95 11.51
N GLN A 487 44.21 -9.99 12.05
CA GLN A 487 43.10 -9.14 11.60
C GLN A 487 43.05 -7.76 12.30
N ILE A 488 43.71 -7.62 13.45
CA ILE A 488 43.89 -6.32 14.13
C ILE A 488 45.18 -5.62 13.61
N ASP A 489 46.18 -6.40 13.18
CA ASP A 489 47.46 -5.86 12.71
C ASP A 489 47.48 -5.46 11.21
N ALA A 490 46.71 -6.12 10.34
CA ALA A 490 46.76 -5.88 8.89
C ALA A 490 46.36 -4.45 8.42
N PHE A 491 45.79 -3.61 9.29
CA PHE A 491 45.46 -2.21 8.97
C PHE A 491 45.90 -1.17 10.01
N SER A 492 46.66 -1.55 11.04
CA SER A 492 47.27 -0.56 11.96
C SER A 492 48.61 -0.05 11.41
N LEU A 493 48.55 0.65 10.28
CA LEU A 493 49.71 1.32 9.64
C LEU A 493 50.30 2.46 10.49
N ALA A 494 49.76 2.75 11.68
CA ALA A 494 50.28 3.78 12.58
C ALA A 494 51.46 3.29 13.43
N GLY A 495 51.59 1.99 13.70
CA GLY A 495 52.64 1.46 14.59
C GLY A 495 53.95 1.07 13.90
N TYR A 496 53.89 0.67 12.63
CA TYR A 496 55.07 0.16 11.90
C TYR A 496 55.99 1.26 11.34
N ILE A 497 55.54 2.51 11.28
CA ILE A 497 56.30 3.59 10.62
C ILE A 497 57.27 4.30 11.58
N ASP A 498 57.08 4.22 12.91
CA ASP A 498 57.90 4.99 13.87
C ASP A 498 59.02 4.23 14.59
N GLU A 499 59.08 2.88 14.62
CA GLU A 499 60.13 2.15 15.35
C GLU A 499 60.70 0.92 14.61
N VAL A 500 61.41 1.13 13.50
CA VAL A 500 62.10 0.07 12.70
C VAL A 500 63.26 -0.64 13.45
N GLN A 501 63.59 -0.23 14.68
CA GLN A 501 64.75 -0.77 15.43
C GLN A 501 64.43 -1.80 16.54
N LYS A 502 63.17 -2.12 16.82
CA LYS A 502 62.82 -3.24 17.73
C LYS A 502 62.31 -4.43 16.92
N GLY A 503 63.24 -5.25 16.44
CA GLY A 503 62.88 -6.61 16.01
C GLY A 503 62.46 -7.41 17.22
N GLU A 504 61.16 -7.64 17.40
CA GLU A 504 60.67 -8.54 18.44
C GLU A 504 61.15 -9.97 18.15
N ARG A 505 61.74 -10.61 19.16
CA ARG A 505 62.22 -11.99 19.08
C ARG A 505 61.00 -12.92 18.95
N ALA A 506 61.13 -13.99 18.15
CA ALA A 506 60.13 -15.06 18.13
C ALA A 506 59.97 -15.68 19.52
N LEU A 507 58.74 -15.75 20.03
CA LEU A 507 58.40 -16.39 21.31
C LEU A 507 58.76 -17.88 21.26
N THR A 508 59.21 -18.44 22.39
CA THR A 508 59.45 -19.89 22.51
C THR A 508 58.12 -20.66 22.66
N ASP A 509 58.11 -21.97 22.40
CA ASP A 509 56.90 -22.82 22.52
C ASP A 509 56.27 -22.81 23.92
N GLU A 510 57.04 -22.50 24.98
CA GLU A 510 56.51 -22.30 26.33
C GLU A 510 55.86 -20.93 26.50
N GLU A 511 56.48 -19.87 25.96
CA GLU A 511 55.95 -18.50 25.98
C GLU A 511 54.67 -18.38 25.14
N ILE A 512 54.60 -19.08 24.00
CA ILE A 512 53.39 -19.17 23.16
C ILE A 512 52.25 -19.83 23.95
N ARG A 513 52.53 -20.93 24.67
CA ARG A 513 51.53 -21.63 25.49
C ARG A 513 51.06 -20.78 26.68
N GLU A 514 51.95 -20.02 27.32
CA GLU A 514 51.57 -19.08 28.37
C GLU A 514 50.72 -17.92 27.83
N GLU A 515 51.05 -17.39 26.66
CA GLU A 515 50.31 -16.28 26.06
C GLU A 515 48.91 -16.72 25.61
N ILE A 516 48.77 -17.93 25.05
CA ILE A 516 47.47 -18.57 24.77
C ILE A 516 46.66 -18.74 26.08
N ARG A 517 47.31 -19.16 27.16
CA ARG A 517 46.66 -19.34 28.47
C ARG A 517 46.21 -18.01 29.09
N LYS A 518 46.96 -16.92 28.88
CA LYS A 518 46.57 -15.57 29.32
C LYS A 518 45.41 -14.98 28.51
N ARG A 519 45.29 -15.35 27.23
CA ARG A 519 44.25 -14.84 26.32
C ARG A 519 42.91 -15.59 26.42
N ARG A 520 42.93 -16.84 26.92
CA ARG A 520 41.71 -17.63 27.15
C ARG A 520 40.76 -16.94 28.11
N LYS A 521 39.62 -16.49 27.60
CA LYS A 521 38.54 -15.93 28.41
C LYS A 521 37.77 -17.07 29.07
N THR A 522 37.53 -16.97 30.37
CA THR A 522 36.67 -17.89 31.12
C THR A 522 35.28 -17.31 31.31
N LEU A 523 34.26 -18.16 31.34
CA LEU A 523 32.88 -17.75 31.65
C LEU A 523 32.86 -16.97 32.99
N PRO A 524 32.25 -15.76 33.04
CA PRO A 524 32.12 -15.03 34.29
C PRO A 524 31.31 -15.84 35.32
N LYS A 525 31.65 -15.73 36.60
CA LYS A 525 30.94 -16.44 37.67
C LYS A 525 29.46 -16.06 37.69
N ASP A 526 28.59 -17.00 38.07
CA ASP A 526 27.14 -16.84 38.17
C ASP A 526 26.46 -16.47 36.83
N SER A 527 27.07 -16.90 35.72
CA SER A 527 26.55 -16.68 34.36
C SER A 527 25.85 -17.92 33.80
N ASP A 528 24.83 -17.67 32.98
CA ASP A 528 24.08 -18.66 32.20
C ASP A 528 24.47 -18.60 30.71
N TYR A 529 23.72 -19.31 29.86
CA TYR A 529 23.89 -19.31 28.40
C TYR A 529 23.90 -17.91 27.77
N ARG A 530 23.27 -16.89 28.39
CA ARG A 530 23.20 -15.52 27.82
C ARG A 530 24.58 -14.88 27.75
N ALA A 531 25.47 -15.20 28.70
CA ALA A 531 26.86 -14.73 28.64
C ALA A 531 27.60 -15.32 27.44
N VAL A 532 27.31 -16.58 27.08
CA VAL A 532 27.87 -17.22 25.89
C VAL A 532 27.33 -16.58 24.62
N LEU A 533 26.02 -16.33 24.54
CA LEU A 533 25.40 -15.67 23.38
C LEU A 533 25.93 -14.26 23.11
N ASN A 534 26.44 -13.57 24.12
CA ASN A 534 27.04 -12.25 23.96
C ASN A 534 28.44 -12.28 23.32
N LEU A 535 29.07 -13.46 23.18
CA LEU A 535 30.35 -13.61 22.46
C LEU A 535 30.18 -13.58 20.94
N PHE A 536 28.97 -13.89 20.43
CA PHE A 536 28.72 -13.89 19.00
C PHE A 536 28.85 -12.47 18.42
N PRO A 537 29.34 -12.33 17.17
CA PRO A 537 29.42 -11.03 16.49
C PRO A 537 28.08 -10.31 16.41
N GLU A 538 26.99 -11.07 16.27
CA GLU A 538 25.61 -10.58 16.22
C GLU A 538 24.76 -11.21 17.33
N PRO A 539 24.82 -10.71 18.58
CA PRO A 539 24.15 -11.33 19.73
C PRO A 539 22.63 -11.43 19.56
N ARG A 540 22.02 -10.48 18.83
CA ARG A 540 20.58 -10.49 18.54
C ARG A 540 20.17 -11.64 17.64
N LEU A 541 20.99 -11.96 16.64
CA LEU A 541 20.75 -13.09 15.74
C LEU A 541 21.01 -14.41 16.45
N ALA A 542 22.11 -14.50 17.21
CA ALA A 542 22.45 -15.66 18.02
C ALA A 542 21.31 -16.03 18.98
N ARG A 543 20.74 -15.04 19.70
CA ARG A 543 19.57 -15.25 20.57
C ARG A 543 18.36 -15.82 19.82
N LYS A 544 18.10 -15.38 18.58
CA LYS A 544 16.97 -15.90 17.78
C LYS A 544 17.19 -17.36 17.39
N VAL A 545 18.38 -17.69 16.87
CA VAL A 545 18.73 -19.05 16.45
C VAL A 545 18.73 -20.00 17.67
N PHE A 546 19.38 -19.57 18.75
CA PHE A 546 19.39 -20.30 20.01
C PHE A 546 17.98 -20.56 20.54
N THR A 547 17.08 -19.57 20.50
CA THR A 547 15.69 -19.78 20.97
C THR A 547 15.00 -20.91 20.21
N THR A 548 15.21 -20.99 18.90
CA THR A 548 14.63 -22.05 18.06
C THR A 548 15.26 -23.41 18.35
N MET A 549 16.59 -23.49 18.48
CA MET A 549 17.30 -24.73 18.81
C MET A 549 16.96 -25.22 20.21
N GLU A 550 16.92 -24.32 21.18
CA GLU A 550 16.56 -24.63 22.55
C GLU A 550 15.13 -25.12 22.66
N ASN A 551 14.18 -24.49 21.98
CA ASN A 551 12.81 -25.01 21.94
C ASN A 551 12.74 -26.41 21.30
N ALA A 552 13.57 -26.73 20.30
CA ALA A 552 13.64 -28.11 19.80
C ALA A 552 14.21 -29.09 20.84
N ARG A 553 15.18 -28.68 21.65
CA ARG A 553 15.72 -29.50 22.75
C ARG A 553 14.63 -29.79 23.78
N ILE A 554 13.91 -28.74 24.17
CA ILE A 554 12.79 -28.84 25.11
C ILE A 554 11.67 -29.73 24.53
N ASP A 555 11.28 -29.56 23.26
CA ASP A 555 10.28 -30.40 22.61
C ASP A 555 10.69 -31.88 22.63
N GLY A 556 11.94 -32.20 22.27
CA GLY A 556 12.48 -33.55 22.31
C GLY A 556 12.45 -34.17 23.71
N LEU A 557 12.88 -33.42 24.73
CA LEU A 557 12.88 -33.87 26.11
C LEU A 557 11.47 -34.03 26.68
N LEU A 558 10.55 -33.11 26.38
CA LEU A 558 9.14 -33.24 26.75
C LEU A 558 8.52 -34.50 26.13
N ARG A 559 8.78 -34.74 24.84
CA ARG A 559 8.31 -35.95 24.14
C ARG A 559 8.89 -37.23 24.74
N ARG A 560 10.15 -37.22 25.17
CA ARG A 560 10.83 -38.36 25.81
C ARG A 560 10.26 -38.65 27.19
N ASN A 561 10.26 -37.66 28.07
CA ASN A 561 9.95 -37.83 29.50
C ASN A 561 8.43 -37.87 29.75
N TYR A 562 7.63 -37.19 28.93
CA TYR A 562 6.19 -37.05 29.15
C TYR A 562 5.37 -37.59 27.97
N ARG A 563 5.21 -38.92 27.92
CA ARG A 563 4.46 -39.60 26.85
C ARG A 563 3.01 -39.12 26.70
N GLY A 564 2.38 -38.67 27.80
CA GLY A 564 1.02 -38.12 27.80
C GLY A 564 0.87 -36.79 27.06
N LEU A 565 1.93 -35.98 26.98
CA LEU A 565 1.90 -34.68 26.28
C LEU A 565 2.04 -34.81 24.77
N ARG A 566 2.50 -35.96 24.25
CA ARG A 566 2.80 -36.12 22.80
C ARG A 566 1.61 -35.73 21.92
N LYS A 567 0.39 -36.12 22.29
CA LYS A 567 -0.82 -35.76 21.54
C LYS A 567 -1.08 -34.26 21.46
N ASP A 568 -0.73 -33.52 22.51
CA ASP A 568 -0.88 -32.06 22.54
C ASP A 568 0.28 -31.38 21.79
N LEU A 569 1.50 -31.91 21.89
CA LEU A 569 2.65 -31.43 21.11
C LEU A 569 2.47 -31.69 19.60
N ASP A 570 1.91 -32.83 19.20
CA ASP A 570 1.60 -33.17 17.81
C ASP A 570 0.50 -32.25 17.25
N LEU A 571 -0.48 -31.88 18.08
CA LEU A 571 -1.50 -30.90 17.72
C LEU A 571 -0.85 -29.56 17.35
N MET A 572 0.07 -29.07 18.20
CA MET A 572 0.78 -27.82 17.96
C MET A 572 1.63 -27.89 16.69
N GLN A 573 2.36 -28.99 16.46
CA GLN A 573 3.14 -29.16 15.23
C GLN A 573 2.26 -29.11 13.97
N ALA A 574 1.13 -29.82 13.97
CA ALA A 574 0.19 -29.83 12.85
C ALA A 574 -0.40 -28.43 12.59
N PHE A 575 -0.75 -27.70 13.66
CA PHE A 575 -1.24 -26.32 13.57
C PHE A 575 -0.17 -25.37 12.99
N LEU A 576 1.05 -25.46 13.51
CA LEU A 576 2.18 -24.68 13.04
C LEU A 576 2.47 -24.94 11.57
N GLN A 577 2.43 -26.20 11.13
CA GLN A 577 2.68 -26.61 9.74
C GLN A 577 1.60 -26.11 8.77
N LYS A 578 0.32 -26.21 9.14
CA LYS A 578 -0.81 -25.81 8.28
C LYS A 578 -0.79 -24.33 7.90
N ASN A 579 -0.25 -23.48 8.78
CA ASN A 579 -0.22 -22.03 8.61
C ASN A 579 1.12 -21.51 8.07
N ARG A 580 1.99 -22.38 7.52
CA ARG A 580 3.27 -21.93 6.94
C ARG A 580 3.08 -21.33 5.55
N PRO A 581 3.78 -20.23 5.24
CA PRO A 581 3.83 -19.70 3.88
C PRO A 581 4.59 -20.66 2.97
N PHE A 582 4.33 -20.57 1.67
CA PHE A 582 5.16 -21.22 0.67
C PHE A 582 6.57 -20.62 0.70
N ILE A 583 7.62 -21.45 0.55
CA ILE A 583 8.99 -21.03 0.85
C ILE A 583 9.48 -19.86 -0.03
N PHE A 584 8.93 -19.71 -1.24
CA PHE A 584 9.24 -18.59 -2.14
C PHE A 584 8.52 -17.28 -1.81
N ASP A 585 7.45 -17.33 -1.02
CA ASP A 585 6.75 -16.13 -0.56
C ASP A 585 7.49 -15.49 0.63
N VAL A 586 8.45 -16.22 1.22
CA VAL A 586 9.31 -15.74 2.30
C VAL A 586 10.47 -14.93 1.70
N PRO A 587 10.75 -13.72 2.23
CA PRO A 587 11.92 -12.94 1.80
C PRO A 587 13.21 -13.76 1.92
N TYR A 588 14.06 -13.76 0.88
CA TYR A 588 15.24 -14.63 0.80
C TYR A 588 16.16 -14.62 2.03
N HIS A 589 16.28 -13.47 2.72
CA HIS A 589 17.10 -13.32 3.92
C HIS A 589 16.48 -13.97 5.18
N GLN A 590 15.21 -14.33 5.14
CA GLN A 590 14.48 -15.01 6.22
C GLN A 590 14.37 -16.53 5.99
N VAL A 591 14.62 -17.00 4.76
CA VAL A 591 14.54 -18.42 4.39
C VAL A 591 15.35 -19.33 5.34
N PRO A 592 16.60 -19.05 5.71
CA PRO A 592 17.34 -19.93 6.62
C PRO A 592 16.67 -20.08 8.00
N PHE A 593 16.07 -19.01 8.50
CA PHE A 593 15.36 -19.04 9.78
C PHE A 593 14.04 -19.80 9.67
N GLU A 594 13.33 -19.64 8.55
CA GLU A 594 12.11 -20.41 8.26
C GLU A 594 12.41 -21.91 8.16
N LEU A 595 13.46 -22.31 7.42
CA LEU A 595 13.89 -23.70 7.33
C LEU A 595 14.24 -24.28 8.71
N LEU A 596 15.00 -23.53 9.52
CA LEU A 596 15.32 -23.92 10.89
C LEU A 596 14.05 -24.13 11.71
N PHE A 597 13.10 -23.20 11.65
CA PHE A 597 11.84 -23.24 12.38
C PHE A 597 10.93 -24.40 11.97
N GLN A 598 10.86 -24.70 10.66
CA GLN A 598 10.13 -25.86 10.15
C GLN A 598 10.70 -27.18 10.69
N ILE A 599 12.02 -27.36 10.57
CA ILE A 599 12.72 -28.58 11.00
C ILE A 599 12.59 -28.80 12.51
N THR A 600 12.74 -27.73 13.29
CA THR A 600 12.74 -27.80 14.76
C THR A 600 11.34 -27.91 15.35
N LEU A 601 10.41 -27.03 14.97
CA LEU A 601 9.13 -26.83 15.67
C LEU A 601 7.90 -27.27 14.87
N CYS A 602 8.02 -27.52 13.57
CA CYS A 602 6.89 -27.98 12.74
C CYS A 602 6.92 -29.48 12.43
N GLY A 603 7.85 -30.23 13.02
CA GLY A 603 7.99 -31.67 12.78
C GLY A 603 8.76 -32.03 11.50
N GLY A 604 9.32 -31.04 10.78
CA GLY A 604 10.12 -31.25 9.58
C GLY A 604 9.96 -30.14 8.54
N ALA A 605 10.86 -30.09 7.57
CA ALA A 605 10.73 -29.20 6.41
C ALA A 605 9.55 -29.59 5.52
N THR A 606 8.84 -28.60 4.98
CA THR A 606 7.74 -28.79 4.02
C THR A 606 8.25 -29.34 2.68
N ASP A 607 7.35 -29.91 1.88
CA ASP A 607 7.72 -30.56 0.61
C ASP A 607 8.39 -29.61 -0.38
N ASP A 608 7.92 -28.36 -0.44
CA ASP A 608 8.51 -27.30 -1.23
C ASP A 608 9.90 -26.92 -0.73
N ALA A 609 10.07 -26.72 0.59
CA ALA A 609 11.37 -26.45 1.19
C ALA A 609 12.39 -27.57 0.87
N ARG A 610 11.98 -28.84 0.94
CA ARG A 610 12.82 -29.99 0.56
C ARG A 610 13.16 -29.99 -0.93
N SER A 611 12.20 -29.65 -1.79
CA SER A 611 12.43 -29.61 -3.24
C SER A 611 13.42 -28.53 -3.66
N PHE A 612 13.40 -27.37 -3.01
CA PHE A 612 14.21 -26.21 -3.42
C PHE A 612 15.51 -26.06 -2.64
N TYR A 613 15.53 -26.42 -1.35
CA TYR A 613 16.67 -26.25 -0.45
C TYR A 613 17.16 -27.56 0.16
N GLY A 614 16.97 -28.68 -0.53
CA GLY A 614 17.22 -30.04 -0.01
C GLY A 614 18.57 -30.23 0.69
N GLN A 615 19.66 -29.71 0.13
CA GLN A 615 20.98 -29.81 0.77
C GLN A 615 21.02 -29.09 2.13
N ILE A 616 20.55 -27.83 2.19
CA ILE A 616 20.54 -27.03 3.42
C ILE A 616 19.61 -27.67 4.45
N VAL A 617 18.46 -28.18 4.01
CA VAL A 617 17.52 -28.93 4.87
C VAL A 617 18.22 -30.14 5.50
N SER A 618 18.92 -30.95 4.71
CA SER A 618 19.64 -32.13 5.21
C SER A 618 20.77 -31.75 6.17
N GLU A 619 21.50 -30.66 5.92
CA GLU A 619 22.55 -30.16 6.83
C GLU A 619 21.95 -29.75 8.18
N ILE A 620 20.86 -28.96 8.18
CA ILE A 620 20.18 -28.54 9.41
C ILE A 620 19.58 -29.74 10.15
N GLU A 621 18.92 -30.67 9.45
CA GLU A 621 18.38 -31.90 10.05
C GLU A 621 19.49 -32.72 10.71
N THR A 622 20.66 -32.84 10.07
CA THR A 622 21.81 -33.55 10.63
C THR A 622 22.31 -32.89 11.91
N VAL A 623 22.42 -31.55 11.94
CA VAL A 623 22.83 -30.80 13.13
C VAL A 623 21.81 -30.97 14.27
N VAL A 624 20.53 -30.78 13.96
CA VAL A 624 19.45 -30.92 14.96
C VAL A 624 19.42 -32.35 15.53
N GLU A 625 19.57 -33.37 14.69
CA GLU A 625 19.63 -34.76 15.15
C GLU A 625 20.88 -35.05 15.99
N SER A 626 22.02 -34.49 15.57
CA SER A 626 23.32 -34.75 16.20
C SER A 626 23.55 -34.02 17.51
N TYR A 627 22.82 -32.94 17.81
CA TYR A 627 23.05 -32.13 19.02
C TYR A 627 21.79 -32.01 19.88
N VAL A 628 20.62 -31.83 19.25
CA VAL A 628 19.39 -31.47 19.95
C VAL A 628 18.47 -32.67 20.16
N ARG A 629 18.44 -33.60 19.19
CA ARG A 629 17.58 -34.78 19.22
C ARG A 629 18.34 -36.10 19.38
N ARG A 630 19.62 -36.10 19.84
CA ARG A 630 20.46 -37.31 20.11
C ARG A 630 19.70 -38.38 20.91
N THR A 631 18.84 -39.14 20.27
CA THR A 631 17.85 -39.99 20.96
C THR A 631 17.37 -41.14 20.08
N HIS A 632 18.22 -41.64 19.18
CA HIS A 632 17.90 -42.87 18.48
C HIS A 632 18.34 -44.17 19.16
N ASP A 633 19.22 -44.17 20.17
CA ASP A 633 19.53 -45.39 20.93
C ASP A 633 19.86 -45.10 22.41
N GLY A 634 18.90 -45.49 23.27
CA GLY A 634 18.84 -45.69 24.74
C GLY A 634 19.98 -45.42 25.75
N ASP A 635 21.21 -45.06 25.39
CA ASP A 635 22.39 -45.14 26.30
C ASP A 635 23.20 -43.84 26.45
N GLY A 636 22.74 -42.72 25.87
CA GLY A 636 23.41 -41.41 25.98
C GLY A 636 22.80 -40.47 27.03
N ASP A 637 23.65 -39.64 27.64
CA ASP A 637 23.21 -38.52 28.48
C ASP A 637 22.26 -37.58 27.71
N PRO A 638 21.21 -37.03 28.35
CA PRO A 638 20.28 -36.12 27.69
C PRO A 638 20.99 -34.83 27.24
N PRO A 639 20.57 -34.23 26.11
CA PRO A 639 21.16 -32.99 25.63
C PRO A 639 20.95 -31.85 26.62
N THR A 640 22.00 -31.08 26.83
CA THR A 640 22.06 -29.93 27.73
C THR A 640 21.82 -28.64 26.97
N VAL A 641 21.63 -27.52 27.68
CA VAL A 641 21.54 -26.19 27.06
C VAL A 641 22.78 -25.83 26.25
N ALA A 642 23.94 -26.41 26.57
CA ALA A 642 25.18 -26.20 25.83
C ALA A 642 25.15 -26.85 24.44
N ASP A 643 24.36 -27.91 24.23
CA ASP A 643 24.18 -28.51 22.90
C ASP A 643 23.28 -27.65 21.98
N SER A 644 22.56 -26.68 22.55
CA SER A 644 21.79 -25.67 21.79
C SER A 644 22.62 -24.45 21.38
N LEU A 645 23.82 -24.27 21.96
CA LEU A 645 24.78 -23.19 21.67
C LEU A 645 25.70 -23.57 20.52
#